data_AF-A0A950Z474-F1
#
_entry.id   AF-A0A950Z474-F1
#
_cell.length_a   1.000
_cell.length_b   1.000
_cell.length_c   1.000
_cell.angle_alpha   90.00
_cell.angle_beta   90.00
_cell.angle_gamma   90.00
#
_symmetry.space_group_name_H-M   'P 1'
#
loop_
_entity.id
_entity.type
_entity.pdbx_description
1 polymer ?
#
loop_
_entity_poly.entity_id
_entity_poly.type
_entity_poly.pdbx_seq_one_letter_code
_entity_poly.pdbx_strand_id
1 'polypeptide(L)'
;HDEAVRLTSNKLVIKPIEPRKLEHLRQYTGQPTQVHQRPTQAPSLSPAGPSQAPAAAPSPASSPRPGSAAPAPAASVQAPMVSPATAGAGSGEGFTGQLDQFQLIDIIQMCCISRKTGKLTITRGAQSGILYVKEGNIIHAEVGAKQGDEAVYEIVAWDYGRFALDLQKTSPVQTIHAGWEHLLMEGTRRRDESRGKDEVNLRQQAEGRAQDLIGKTVGPYTISRQLAQDTVGTLYEAIQANVNRPVAVKVLHPRHYDDQQTVTEFIAFATAMAKAQSPYITAVYEVGESNGLIYYTREHFPGMKLSEQVQQGNKWSEDLILRTVHNIANAFAYLHKNNILHHPLAPDFILISEDGTPKLLNNVTLEGGAVSEDEETEIRRLAEEMIKVSPMLATLSDDLRSLLNSMLGKERPIMKNWFSVAQRCQSIEMMRRSARAAASSQMLTPVTLPAVTTTERKRKPMPIATVIQIFGAILAILIVVGLSMGWFKKKAPKDVGSMIRIPSTTYKFQDGNTVHLPDFYIDKYEVTIDQYAKFLAEYDKNPNIVAPAPGMPPDLSHKPLDWDRIMSAVRNHTPYEGQELTGSCPVFNVSWWDAWAYAAWSGKRLPTEEEWELAMSGGKQKFPWGNTLEPTDFNSGDDYDVDPAKAGQVDGFVKWAPVGSFKEDKSPYGVMDMAGNVQEWTQTAAPHEHLPSEQVYVIRGASYQTPASEVKDGIFLRVRTVTPRRQLPFVGFRCASDKPVADK
;
A
#
# COMPACT_ATOMS: atom_id res chain seq x y z
N HIS A 1 7.99 -43.55 8.90
CA HIS A 1 7.86 -45.01 8.80
C HIS A 1 6.52 -45.31 8.17
N ASP A 2 6.37 -45.77 6.94
CA ASP A 2 7.19 -46.05 5.75
C ASP A 2 6.12 -45.95 4.62
N GLU A 3 6.34 -45.50 3.40
CA GLU A 3 7.32 -46.00 2.45
C GLU A 3 7.24 -45.10 1.21
N ALA A 4 8.41 -44.67 0.71
CA ALA A 4 8.54 -43.93 -0.52
C ALA A 4 8.71 -44.92 -1.69
N VAL A 5 7.93 -44.76 -2.76
CA VAL A 5 8.27 -45.33 -4.08
C VAL A 5 8.30 -44.22 -5.11
N ARG A 6 9.52 -43.99 -5.60
CA ARG A 6 9.87 -43.17 -6.76
C ARG A 6 9.21 -43.72 -8.03
N LEU A 7 8.65 -42.85 -8.87
CA LEU A 7 8.60 -43.06 -10.31
C LEU A 7 9.02 -41.78 -11.05
N THR A 8 10.10 -41.94 -11.80
CA THR A 8 10.77 -40.97 -12.67
C THR A 8 10.04 -40.80 -14.00
N SER A 9 10.08 -39.57 -14.51
CA SER A 9 10.25 -39.20 -15.93
C SER A 9 9.48 -40.02 -16.99
N ASN A 10 8.40 -39.47 -17.56
CA ASN A 10 8.20 -39.53 -19.01
C ASN A 10 7.14 -38.55 -19.54
N LYS A 11 7.48 -37.97 -20.69
CA LYS A 11 6.73 -37.01 -21.52
C LYS A 11 5.25 -37.39 -21.70
N LEU A 12 4.34 -36.44 -21.46
CA LEU A 12 2.98 -36.49 -21.99
C LEU A 12 2.82 -35.43 -23.07
N VAL A 13 2.83 -35.91 -24.32
CA VAL A 13 2.48 -35.15 -25.52
C VAL A 13 0.96 -35.14 -25.62
N ILE A 14 0.33 -33.98 -25.44
CA ILE A 14 -1.11 -33.81 -25.65
C ILE A 14 -1.35 -33.46 -27.12
N LYS A 15 -2.06 -34.33 -27.86
CA LYS A 15 -2.61 -34.03 -29.18
C LYS A 15 -4.05 -33.51 -29.03
N PRO A 16 -4.49 -32.54 -29.87
CA PRO A 16 -5.84 -31.99 -29.82
C PRO A 16 -6.85 -32.93 -30.47
N ILE A 17 -8.06 -33.01 -29.89
CA ILE A 17 -9.22 -33.69 -30.47
C ILE A 17 -10.15 -32.64 -31.07
N GLU A 18 -10.50 -32.80 -32.34
CA GLU A 18 -11.52 -32.00 -33.05
C GLU A 18 -12.92 -32.64 -32.97
N PRO A 19 -14.01 -31.85 -33.19
CA PRO A 19 -15.36 -32.18 -32.74
C PRO A 19 -16.31 -32.65 -33.86
N ARG A 20 -17.32 -33.48 -33.53
CA ARG A 20 -18.65 -33.63 -34.20
C ARG A 20 -19.53 -34.63 -33.41
N LYS A 21 -20.71 -34.19 -32.92
CA LYS A 21 -22.09 -34.40 -33.47
C LYS A 21 -22.47 -35.89 -33.62
N LEU A 22 -23.64 -36.43 -33.26
CA LEU A 22 -24.94 -35.96 -32.75
C LEU A 22 -25.76 -37.24 -32.42
N GLU A 23 -26.76 -37.11 -31.53
CA GLU A 23 -28.07 -37.80 -31.56
C GLU A 23 -28.31 -39.22 -31.01
N HIS A 24 -29.56 -39.36 -30.53
CA HIS A 24 -30.31 -40.48 -29.95
C HIS A 24 -30.10 -40.74 -28.44
N LEU A 25 -31.08 -40.67 -27.53
CA LEU A 25 -32.56 -40.63 -27.52
C LEU A 25 -33.00 -39.85 -26.25
N ARG A 26 -33.88 -38.84 -26.26
CA ARG A 26 -35.37 -38.88 -26.32
C ARG A 26 -36.06 -39.94 -25.46
N GLN A 27 -36.66 -39.50 -24.34
CA GLN A 27 -37.95 -39.90 -23.71
C GLN A 27 -37.86 -39.46 -22.22
N TYR A 28 -38.65 -38.53 -21.68
CA TYR A 28 -40.10 -38.57 -21.50
C TYR A 28 -40.71 -37.15 -21.33
N THR A 29 -41.91 -37.01 -21.89
CA THR A 29 -43.06 -36.07 -21.71
C THR A 29 -43.23 -35.41 -20.32
N GLY A 30 -43.86 -34.24 -20.10
CA GLY A 30 -44.84 -33.46 -20.86
C GLY A 30 -45.26 -32.15 -20.13
N GLN A 31 -46.25 -31.46 -20.71
CA GLN A 31 -46.54 -30.01 -20.74
C GLN A 31 -46.91 -29.24 -19.45
N PRO A 32 -46.84 -27.88 -19.46
CA PRO A 32 -47.51 -26.97 -18.54
C PRO A 32 -48.87 -26.44 -19.07
N THR A 33 -49.84 -26.32 -18.17
CA THR A 33 -51.21 -25.83 -18.44
C THR A 33 -51.30 -24.29 -18.37
N GLN A 34 -51.94 -23.67 -19.37
CA GLN A 34 -52.40 -22.27 -19.37
C GLN A 34 -53.73 -22.10 -18.64
N VAL A 35 -54.02 -20.93 -18.04
CA VAL A 35 -55.37 -20.30 -18.09
C VAL A 35 -55.31 -18.75 -18.09
N HIS A 36 -55.86 -18.22 -19.18
CA HIS A 36 -56.61 -16.98 -19.51
C HIS A 36 -56.40 -15.57 -18.90
N GLN A 37 -56.38 -14.62 -19.85
CA GLN A 37 -56.70 -13.18 -19.76
C GLN A 37 -58.22 -12.91 -19.88
N ARG A 38 -58.75 -11.82 -19.30
CA ARG A 38 -59.42 -10.66 -19.99
C ARG A 38 -60.03 -9.60 -19.02
N PRO A 39 -60.46 -8.40 -19.47
CA PRO A 39 -60.04 -7.09 -18.92
C PRO A 39 -61.17 -6.13 -18.47
N THR A 40 -60.83 -4.96 -17.90
CA THR A 40 -61.67 -3.73 -17.84
C THR A 40 -60.76 -2.48 -17.68
N GLN A 41 -60.66 -1.62 -18.71
CA GLN A 41 -61.30 -0.30 -18.90
C GLN A 41 -60.68 0.90 -18.13
N ALA A 42 -60.35 1.95 -18.90
CA ALA A 42 -59.75 3.25 -18.53
C ALA A 42 -60.82 4.27 -18.06
N PRO A 43 -60.49 5.54 -17.65
CA PRO A 43 -59.96 6.54 -18.59
C PRO A 43 -58.93 7.57 -18.04
N SER A 44 -58.30 8.20 -19.02
CA SER A 44 -57.43 9.38 -19.07
C SER A 44 -57.94 10.66 -18.39
N LEU A 45 -57.02 11.57 -18.01
CA LEU A 45 -57.08 13.00 -18.33
C LEU A 45 -55.67 13.63 -18.30
N SER A 46 -55.42 14.49 -19.28
CA SER A 46 -54.16 15.15 -19.65
C SER A 46 -54.12 16.63 -19.17
N PRO A 47 -53.02 17.38 -19.37
CA PRO A 47 -52.58 18.48 -18.50
C PRO A 47 -52.90 19.89 -19.03
N ALA A 48 -52.69 20.90 -18.18
CA ALA A 48 -52.61 22.32 -18.57
C ALA A 48 -51.55 23.07 -17.75
N GLY A 49 -50.64 23.79 -18.41
CA GLY A 49 -49.97 25.00 -17.89
C GLY A 49 -50.47 26.22 -18.69
N PRO A 50 -49.78 27.38 -18.73
CA PRO A 50 -48.76 27.96 -17.84
C PRO A 50 -49.08 29.45 -17.48
N SER A 51 -48.07 30.21 -17.01
CA SER A 51 -47.90 31.69 -17.08
C SER A 51 -48.08 32.48 -15.76
N GLN A 52 -47.00 33.06 -15.20
CA GLN A 52 -46.51 34.44 -15.44
C GLN A 52 -45.62 34.96 -14.28
N ALA A 53 -44.43 35.48 -14.62
CA ALA A 53 -43.59 36.41 -13.83
C ALA A 53 -44.08 37.87 -14.09
N PRO A 54 -43.50 39.01 -13.59
CA PRO A 54 -42.10 39.27 -13.19
C PRO A 54 -41.86 40.25 -11.99
N ALA A 55 -40.58 40.43 -11.57
CA ALA A 55 -39.81 41.70 -11.49
C ALA A 55 -39.43 42.03 -10.02
N ALA A 56 -38.34 42.69 -9.61
CA ALA A 56 -37.09 43.21 -10.19
C ALA A 56 -36.10 43.51 -9.02
N ALA A 57 -34.83 43.78 -9.35
CA ALA A 57 -33.64 44.13 -8.54
C ALA A 57 -33.80 45.44 -7.68
N PRO A 58 -32.78 46.03 -6.97
CA PRO A 58 -31.31 45.80 -7.03
C PRO A 58 -30.49 45.94 -5.71
N SER A 59 -29.18 45.69 -5.81
CA SER A 59 -28.11 46.14 -4.89
C SER A 59 -27.88 47.66 -4.94
N PRO A 60 -27.12 48.24 -3.99
CA PRO A 60 -25.86 48.87 -4.43
C PRO A 60 -24.66 48.69 -3.48
N ALA A 61 -23.49 48.96 -4.05
CA ALA A 61 -22.14 48.90 -3.52
C ALA A 61 -21.76 50.05 -2.56
N SER A 62 -20.66 49.88 -1.80
CA SER A 62 -19.56 50.86 -1.71
C SER A 62 -18.43 50.38 -0.77
N SER A 63 -17.20 50.44 -1.26
CA SER A 63 -15.95 50.47 -0.47
C SER A 63 -15.70 51.91 0.05
N PRO A 64 -14.85 52.16 1.07
CA PRO A 64 -13.38 52.16 0.86
C PRO A 64 -12.51 51.72 2.07
N ARG A 65 -11.26 51.33 1.80
CA ARG A 65 -10.08 51.33 2.73
C ARG A 65 -9.62 52.78 3.01
N PRO A 66 -8.64 53.13 3.90
CA PRO A 66 -7.65 52.33 4.65
C PRO A 66 -7.44 52.77 6.14
N GLY A 67 -6.51 52.15 6.87
CA GLY A 67 -5.84 52.82 8.00
C GLY A 67 -5.44 51.95 9.19
N SER A 68 -4.17 52.06 9.56
CA SER A 68 -3.47 51.38 10.64
C SER A 68 -4.00 51.66 12.05
N ALA A 69 -3.91 50.67 12.95
CA ALA A 69 -3.27 50.81 14.27
C ALA A 69 -3.36 49.49 15.05
N ALA A 70 -2.23 49.02 15.55
CA ALA A 70 -2.20 48.07 16.67
C ALA A 70 -2.71 48.77 17.94
N PRO A 71 -3.31 48.01 18.88
CA PRO A 71 -2.75 48.03 20.23
C PRO A 71 -2.73 46.64 20.91
N ALA A 72 -1.74 46.45 21.76
CA ALA A 72 -1.67 45.38 22.76
C ALA A 72 -2.39 45.81 24.07
N PRO A 73 -2.40 45.02 25.16
CA PRO A 73 -3.57 44.24 25.59
C PRO A 73 -4.10 44.64 26.98
N ALA A 74 -5.38 44.37 27.28
CA ALA A 74 -5.86 44.21 28.67
C ALA A 74 -7.27 43.60 28.78
N ALA A 75 -7.38 42.67 29.74
CA ALA A 75 -8.53 42.38 30.61
C ALA A 75 -9.83 41.81 29.98
N SER A 76 -10.07 40.50 30.00
CA SER A 76 -10.55 39.66 31.12
C SER A 76 -12.06 39.74 31.39
N VAL A 77 -12.80 38.74 30.93
CA VAL A 77 -14.01 38.19 31.58
C VAL A 77 -13.85 36.65 31.64
N GLN A 78 -13.53 36.16 32.83
CA GLN A 78 -13.67 34.78 33.32
C GLN A 78 -15.16 34.41 33.40
N ALA A 79 -15.67 33.17 33.44
CA ALA A 79 -15.30 31.77 33.23
C ALA A 79 -16.65 30.97 33.37
N PRO A 80 -16.75 29.63 33.21
CA PRO A 80 -16.08 28.70 34.11
C PRO A 80 -15.30 27.60 33.38
N MET A 81 -14.09 27.40 33.87
CA MET A 81 -13.27 26.23 33.59
C MET A 81 -13.86 25.01 34.31
N VAL A 82 -14.02 23.91 33.58
CA VAL A 82 -14.02 22.57 34.17
C VAL A 82 -12.55 22.16 34.23
N SER A 83 -12.01 22.10 35.43
CA SER A 83 -10.60 21.77 35.70
C SER A 83 -10.22 20.39 35.13
N PRO A 84 -9.03 20.27 34.49
CA PRO A 84 -8.41 18.96 34.32
C PRO A 84 -7.93 18.48 35.68
N ALA A 85 -8.32 17.28 36.06
CA ALA A 85 -7.84 16.64 37.27
C ALA A 85 -6.31 16.53 37.25
N THR A 86 -5.72 17.06 38.30
CA THR A 86 -4.31 17.07 38.64
C THR A 86 -3.69 15.68 38.61
N ALA A 87 -2.65 15.52 37.80
CA ALA A 87 -1.61 14.52 38.04
C ALA A 87 -0.84 14.94 39.30
N GLY A 88 -1.19 14.36 40.44
CA GLY A 88 -0.41 14.46 41.67
C GLY A 88 0.72 13.42 41.64
N ALA A 89 1.96 13.90 41.64
CA ALA A 89 3.11 13.08 41.99
C ALA A 89 3.25 13.02 43.51
N GLY A 90 3.33 11.81 44.08
CA GLY A 90 3.92 11.57 45.41
C GLY A 90 3.19 10.60 46.33
N SER A 91 3.63 9.33 46.33
CA SER A 91 3.47 8.27 47.34
C SER A 91 2.11 7.56 47.48
N GLY A 92 1.99 6.40 46.83
CA GLY A 92 0.94 5.39 47.07
C GLY A 92 0.90 4.36 45.93
N GLU A 93 1.60 3.24 46.07
CA GLU A 93 1.74 2.22 45.01
C GLU A 93 0.36 1.72 44.50
N GLY A 94 0.07 1.92 43.21
CA GLY A 94 -1.18 1.53 42.55
C GLY A 94 -1.16 1.86 41.06
N PHE A 95 -2.01 1.21 40.25
CA PHE A 95 -2.10 1.45 38.80
C PHE A 95 -3.55 1.47 38.29
N THR A 96 -3.78 2.10 37.15
CA THR A 96 -5.11 2.26 36.55
C THR A 96 -5.08 1.87 35.07
N GLY A 97 -6.20 1.42 34.52
CA GLY A 97 -6.29 0.98 33.12
C GLY A 97 -7.73 0.86 32.59
N GLN A 98 -7.86 0.46 31.33
CA GLN A 98 -9.13 0.20 30.65
C GLN A 98 -9.30 -1.32 30.40
N LEU A 99 -10.54 -1.81 30.49
CA LEU A 99 -10.88 -3.23 30.38
C LEU A 99 -11.00 -3.75 28.93
N ASP A 100 -10.90 -2.87 27.93
CA ASP A 100 -10.75 -3.24 26.51
C ASP A 100 -9.32 -3.72 26.18
N GLN A 101 -8.33 -3.30 26.96
CA GLN A 101 -6.92 -3.70 26.82
C GLN A 101 -6.53 -4.87 27.73
N PHE A 102 -7.27 -5.12 28.81
CA PHE A 102 -6.98 -6.17 29.79
C PHE A 102 -8.28 -6.82 30.30
N GLN A 103 -8.33 -8.15 30.35
CA GLN A 103 -9.49 -8.84 30.93
C GLN A 103 -9.53 -8.62 32.45
N LEU A 104 -10.72 -8.30 32.97
CA LEU A 104 -10.90 -8.01 34.41
C LEU A 104 -10.50 -9.20 35.30
N ILE A 105 -10.76 -10.43 34.82
CA ILE A 105 -10.40 -11.67 35.50
C ILE A 105 -8.88 -11.77 35.69
N ASP A 106 -8.10 -11.44 34.66
CA ASP A 106 -6.63 -11.51 34.71
C ASP A 106 -6.06 -10.53 35.73
N ILE A 107 -6.66 -9.34 35.85
CA ILE A 107 -6.25 -8.32 36.83
C ILE A 107 -6.52 -8.80 38.25
N ILE A 108 -7.71 -9.37 38.51
CA ILE A 108 -8.06 -9.91 39.82
C ILE A 108 -7.15 -11.10 40.15
N GLN A 109 -6.93 -12.01 39.19
CA GLN A 109 -6.05 -13.17 39.34
C GLN A 109 -4.60 -12.76 39.61
N MET A 110 -4.08 -11.76 38.89
CA MET A 110 -2.74 -11.22 39.13
C MET A 110 -2.60 -10.69 40.56
N CYS A 111 -3.61 -9.97 41.08
CA CYS A 111 -3.62 -9.48 42.46
C CYS A 111 -3.61 -10.64 43.48
N CYS A 112 -4.37 -11.70 43.20
CA CYS A 112 -4.47 -12.87 44.07
C CYS A 112 -3.16 -13.69 44.09
N ILE A 113 -2.63 -14.04 42.91
CA ILE A 113 -1.39 -14.81 42.75
C ILE A 113 -0.19 -14.06 43.34
N SER A 114 -0.11 -12.76 43.12
CA SER A 114 0.98 -11.91 43.62
C SER A 114 0.84 -11.56 45.11
N ARG A 115 -0.13 -12.19 45.81
CA ARG A 115 -0.45 -11.97 47.24
C ARG A 115 -0.60 -10.50 47.63
N LYS A 116 -1.18 -9.70 46.73
CA LYS A 116 -1.35 -8.27 46.97
C LYS A 116 -2.44 -8.01 48.01
N THR A 117 -2.31 -6.88 48.68
CA THR A 117 -3.34 -6.32 49.55
C THR A 117 -3.73 -4.97 48.97
N GLY A 118 -5.02 -4.71 48.76
CA GLY A 118 -5.47 -3.48 48.12
C GLY A 118 -6.95 -3.45 47.78
N LYS A 119 -7.40 -2.28 47.34
CA LYS A 119 -8.74 -2.01 46.82
C LYS A 119 -8.69 -1.89 45.30
N LEU A 120 -9.41 -2.76 44.60
CA LEU A 120 -9.68 -2.65 43.18
C LEU A 120 -11.05 -1.99 42.98
N THR A 121 -11.08 -0.89 42.25
CA THR A 121 -12.32 -0.19 41.87
C THR A 121 -12.53 -0.36 40.38
N ILE A 122 -13.74 -0.71 39.98
CA ILE A 122 -14.16 -0.92 38.59
C ILE A 122 -15.34 0.00 38.30
N THR A 123 -15.30 0.73 37.19
CA THR A 123 -16.36 1.64 36.78
C THR A 123 -16.80 1.35 35.35
N ARG A 124 -18.11 1.17 35.16
CA ARG A 124 -18.76 0.88 33.87
C ARG A 124 -20.00 1.77 33.70
N GLY A 125 -19.90 2.80 32.87
CA GLY A 125 -20.97 3.78 32.72
C GLY A 125 -21.32 4.43 34.07
N ALA A 126 -22.57 4.28 34.51
CA ALA A 126 -23.05 4.74 35.83
C ALA A 126 -22.86 3.72 36.97
N GLN A 127 -22.42 2.49 36.67
CA GLN A 127 -22.20 1.44 37.66
C GLN A 127 -20.76 1.47 38.17
N SER A 128 -20.59 1.23 39.47
CA SER A 128 -19.28 1.12 40.12
C SER A 128 -19.27 -0.12 41.01
N GLY A 129 -18.25 -0.95 40.82
CA GLY A 129 -17.96 -2.12 41.62
C GLY A 129 -16.63 -1.95 42.37
N ILE A 130 -16.54 -2.50 43.56
CA ILE A 130 -15.33 -2.45 44.39
C ILE A 130 -15.04 -3.87 44.88
N LEU A 131 -13.76 -4.23 44.91
CA LEU A 131 -13.25 -5.50 45.38
C LEU A 131 -12.01 -5.25 46.26
N TYR A 132 -11.96 -5.87 47.43
CA TYR A 132 -10.83 -5.78 48.34
C TYR A 132 -10.09 -7.12 48.39
N VAL A 133 -8.79 -7.07 48.13
CA VAL A 133 -7.88 -8.21 48.25
C VAL A 133 -7.00 -8.00 49.48
N LYS A 134 -6.76 -9.05 50.26
CA LYS A 134 -5.83 -9.04 51.40
C LYS A 134 -4.98 -10.30 51.35
N GLU A 135 -3.66 -10.12 51.22
CA GLU A 135 -2.67 -11.20 51.11
C GLU A 135 -3.01 -12.21 50.01
N GLY A 136 -3.58 -11.73 48.91
CA GLY A 136 -4.01 -12.55 47.77
C GLY A 136 -5.42 -13.15 47.87
N ASN A 137 -6.14 -12.94 48.97
CA ASN A 137 -7.52 -13.42 49.12
C ASN A 137 -8.52 -12.28 48.90
N ILE A 138 -9.60 -12.56 48.17
CA ILE A 138 -10.71 -11.62 48.03
C ILE A 138 -11.52 -11.67 49.33
N ILE A 139 -11.54 -10.57 50.09
CA ILE A 139 -12.17 -10.52 51.42
C ILE A 139 -13.53 -9.81 51.42
N HIS A 140 -13.77 -8.92 50.46
CA HIS A 140 -15.01 -8.17 50.35
C HIS A 140 -15.20 -7.64 48.93
N ALA A 141 -16.45 -7.56 48.48
CA ALA A 141 -16.82 -6.89 47.24
C ALA A 141 -18.19 -6.24 47.37
N GLU A 142 -18.41 -5.16 46.61
CA GLU A 142 -19.67 -4.41 46.58
C GLU A 142 -19.96 -3.87 45.18
N VAL A 143 -21.21 -3.94 44.75
CA VAL A 143 -21.70 -3.35 43.48
C VAL A 143 -23.18 -3.01 43.63
N GLY A 144 -23.53 -1.74 43.50
CA GLY A 144 -24.88 -1.26 43.78
C GLY A 144 -25.34 -1.64 45.19
N ALA A 145 -26.42 -2.43 45.29
CA ALA A 145 -26.96 -2.92 46.56
C ALA A 145 -26.43 -4.32 46.97
N LYS A 146 -25.58 -4.96 46.15
CA LYS A 146 -25.05 -6.30 46.40
C LYS A 146 -23.70 -6.23 47.11
N GLN A 147 -23.44 -7.20 47.99
CA GLN A 147 -22.17 -7.37 48.70
C GLN A 147 -21.77 -8.85 48.76
N GLY A 148 -20.47 -9.10 48.96
CA GLY A 148 -19.93 -10.46 49.07
C GLY A 148 -19.86 -11.19 47.74
N ASP A 149 -20.03 -12.51 47.75
CA ASP A 149 -19.86 -13.38 46.58
C ASP A 149 -20.71 -12.92 45.38
N GLU A 150 -21.97 -12.53 45.61
CA GLU A 150 -22.89 -12.04 44.58
C GLU A 150 -22.41 -10.74 43.92
N ALA A 151 -21.69 -9.89 44.65
CA ALA A 151 -21.05 -8.72 44.07
C ALA A 151 -19.84 -9.10 43.21
N VAL A 152 -19.06 -10.11 43.61
CA VAL A 152 -17.95 -10.62 42.80
C VAL A 152 -18.45 -11.20 41.49
N TYR A 153 -19.50 -12.03 41.51
CA TYR A 153 -20.05 -12.64 40.29
C TYR A 153 -20.55 -11.60 39.29
N GLU A 154 -21.19 -10.53 39.78
CA GLU A 154 -21.63 -9.43 38.91
C GLU A 154 -20.46 -8.63 38.35
N ILE A 155 -19.45 -8.32 39.17
CA ILE A 155 -18.26 -7.56 38.74
C ILE A 155 -17.48 -8.36 37.69
N VAL A 156 -17.25 -9.65 37.91
CA VAL A 156 -16.51 -10.55 36.98
C VAL A 156 -17.23 -10.72 35.64
N ALA A 157 -18.55 -10.50 35.60
CA ALA A 157 -19.33 -10.55 34.37
C ALA A 157 -19.16 -9.30 33.47
N TRP A 158 -18.45 -8.26 33.90
CA TRP A 158 -18.24 -7.04 33.12
C TRP A 158 -17.09 -7.20 32.11
N ASP A 159 -17.35 -6.81 30.87
CA ASP A 159 -16.48 -6.95 29.68
C ASP A 159 -15.90 -5.62 29.18
N TYR A 160 -16.33 -4.49 29.75
CA TYR A 160 -15.78 -3.17 29.46
C TYR A 160 -15.87 -2.26 30.69
N GLY A 161 -15.01 -1.23 30.75
CA GLY A 161 -14.96 -0.28 31.85
C GLY A 161 -13.54 0.21 32.13
N ARG A 162 -13.38 0.97 33.22
CA ARG A 162 -12.09 1.39 33.75
C ARG A 162 -11.85 0.72 35.10
N PHE A 163 -10.60 0.44 35.43
CA PHE A 163 -10.23 -0.04 36.76
C PHE A 163 -9.12 0.79 37.38
N ALA A 164 -9.07 0.79 38.71
CA ALA A 164 -8.04 1.42 39.51
C ALA A 164 -7.70 0.55 40.72
N LEU A 165 -6.43 0.21 40.89
CA LEU A 165 -5.91 -0.56 42.03
C LEU A 165 -5.16 0.35 42.99
N ASP A 166 -5.55 0.33 44.25
CA ASP A 166 -4.93 1.07 45.35
C ASP A 166 -4.39 0.07 46.39
N LEU A 167 -3.06 -0.08 46.49
CA LEU A 167 -2.42 -1.09 47.34
C LEU A 167 -2.34 -0.72 48.83
N GLN A 168 -2.83 0.46 49.22
CA GLN A 168 -2.79 0.93 50.61
C GLN A 168 -4.15 0.84 51.31
N LYS A 169 -5.21 0.46 50.60
CA LYS A 169 -6.56 0.36 51.14
C LYS A 169 -6.98 -1.08 51.39
N THR A 170 -7.54 -1.33 52.57
CA THR A 170 -8.15 -2.61 52.94
C THR A 170 -9.58 -2.40 53.40
N SER A 171 -10.42 -3.43 53.28
CA SER A 171 -11.76 -3.41 53.89
C SER A 171 -11.67 -3.75 55.39
N PRO A 172 -12.36 -3.01 56.27
CA PRO A 172 -12.52 -3.40 57.67
C PRO A 172 -13.53 -4.55 57.86
N VAL A 173 -14.31 -4.86 56.84
CA VAL A 173 -15.32 -5.91 56.83
C VAL A 173 -14.87 -7.03 55.90
N GLN A 174 -15.02 -8.28 56.35
CA GLN A 174 -14.87 -9.47 55.51
C GLN A 174 -16.25 -10.08 55.31
N THR A 175 -16.71 -10.11 54.06
CA THR A 175 -17.98 -10.75 53.68
C THR A 175 -17.79 -11.96 52.78
N ILE A 176 -16.55 -12.25 52.40
CA ILE A 176 -16.19 -13.34 51.50
C ILE A 176 -15.25 -14.27 52.25
N HIS A 177 -15.60 -15.55 52.21
CA HIS A 177 -14.84 -16.63 52.88
C HIS A 177 -14.45 -17.76 51.92
N ALA A 178 -14.96 -17.74 50.67
CA ALA A 178 -14.59 -18.68 49.64
C ALA A 178 -13.22 -18.37 49.04
N GLY A 179 -12.54 -19.40 48.52
CA GLY A 179 -11.30 -19.22 47.75
C GLY A 179 -11.56 -18.42 46.48
N TRP A 180 -10.63 -17.52 46.13
CA TRP A 180 -10.79 -16.62 44.99
C TRP A 180 -10.92 -17.39 43.66
N GLU A 181 -10.30 -18.56 43.55
CA GLU A 181 -10.41 -19.46 42.39
C GLU A 181 -11.85 -19.91 42.19
N HIS A 182 -12.53 -20.29 43.27
CA HIS A 182 -13.93 -20.70 43.24
C HIS A 182 -14.83 -19.55 42.80
N LEU A 183 -14.58 -18.34 43.33
CA LEU A 183 -15.36 -17.15 43.00
C LEU A 183 -15.23 -16.76 41.52
N LEU A 184 -14.01 -16.83 40.96
CA LEU A 184 -13.77 -16.54 39.55
C LEU A 184 -14.36 -17.61 38.63
N MET A 185 -14.23 -18.90 38.98
CA MET A 185 -14.83 -20.00 38.21
C MET A 185 -16.35 -19.93 38.20
N GLU A 186 -16.97 -19.73 39.36
CA GLU A 186 -18.43 -19.64 39.49
C GLU A 186 -18.98 -18.37 38.83
N GLY A 187 -18.28 -17.23 38.95
CA GLY A 187 -18.63 -16.01 38.22
C GLY A 187 -18.57 -16.18 36.70
N THR A 188 -17.54 -16.89 36.20
CA THR A 188 -17.39 -17.20 34.77
C THR A 188 -18.47 -18.17 34.29
N ARG A 189 -18.75 -19.25 35.05
CA ARG A 189 -19.83 -20.19 34.74
C ARG A 189 -21.19 -19.48 34.64
N ARG A 190 -21.51 -18.60 35.60
CA ARG A 190 -22.75 -17.82 35.59
C ARG A 190 -22.83 -16.85 34.42
N ARG A 191 -21.72 -16.21 34.05
CA ARG A 191 -21.61 -15.37 32.84
C ARG A 191 -21.96 -16.18 31.59
N ASP A 192 -21.40 -17.38 31.47
CA ASP A 192 -21.63 -18.25 30.32
C ASP A 192 -23.07 -18.82 30.29
N GLU A 193 -23.65 -19.12 31.46
CA GLU A 193 -25.06 -19.55 31.58
C GLU A 193 -26.07 -18.42 31.34
N SER A 194 -25.75 -17.18 31.70
CA SER A 194 -26.55 -16.00 31.34
C SER A 194 -26.49 -15.71 29.85
N ARG A 195 -25.33 -15.90 29.21
CA ARG A 195 -25.18 -15.84 27.74
C ARG A 195 -26.07 -16.87 27.03
N GLY A 196 -26.14 -18.10 27.54
CA GLY A 196 -26.97 -19.17 26.97
C GLY A 196 -28.49 -18.97 27.12
N LYS A 197 -28.96 -18.22 28.12
CA LYS A 197 -30.40 -17.93 28.32
C LYS A 197 -30.86 -16.66 27.61
N ASP A 198 -29.99 -15.65 27.48
CA ASP A 198 -30.25 -14.47 26.66
C ASP A 198 -30.22 -14.82 25.16
N GLU A 199 -29.42 -15.81 24.74
CA GLU A 199 -29.40 -16.32 23.36
C GLU A 199 -30.74 -16.89 22.89
N VAL A 200 -31.51 -17.61 23.71
CA VAL A 200 -32.78 -18.22 23.27
C VAL A 200 -33.89 -17.17 23.04
N ASN A 201 -33.93 -16.13 23.87
CA ASN A 201 -34.84 -14.99 23.67
C ASN A 201 -34.35 -14.04 22.56
N LEU A 202 -33.03 -13.90 22.38
CA LEU A 202 -32.45 -13.19 21.25
C LEU A 202 -32.63 -13.93 19.93
N ARG A 203 -32.69 -15.28 19.90
CA ARG A 203 -32.93 -16.09 18.68
C ARG A 203 -34.32 -15.81 18.08
N GLN A 204 -35.37 -15.77 18.90
CA GLN A 204 -36.72 -15.39 18.42
C GLN A 204 -36.84 -13.90 18.04
N GLN A 205 -36.05 -13.03 18.66
CA GLN A 205 -35.98 -11.61 18.27
C GLN A 205 -35.03 -11.34 17.08
N ALA A 206 -34.03 -12.20 16.83
CA ALA A 206 -33.02 -12.06 15.78
C ALA A 206 -33.54 -12.50 14.41
N GLU A 207 -34.39 -13.53 14.36
CA GLU A 207 -35.14 -13.88 13.15
C GLU A 207 -36.06 -12.73 12.68
N GLY A 208 -36.54 -11.90 13.60
CA GLY A 208 -37.23 -10.64 13.29
C GLY A 208 -36.32 -9.41 13.05
N ARG A 209 -35.07 -9.41 13.53
CA ARG A 209 -34.13 -8.26 13.42
C ARG A 209 -33.25 -8.27 12.17
N ALA A 210 -33.06 -9.41 11.51
CA ALA A 210 -32.26 -9.48 10.28
C ALA A 210 -32.84 -8.64 9.11
N GLN A 211 -34.08 -8.14 9.23
CA GLN A 211 -34.72 -7.29 8.25
C GLN A 211 -34.59 -5.78 8.49
N ASP A 212 -34.00 -5.33 9.61
CA ASP A 212 -33.84 -3.89 9.84
C ASP A 212 -32.58 -3.54 10.61
N LEU A 213 -31.42 -3.76 9.98
CA LEU A 213 -30.15 -3.18 10.43
C LEU A 213 -30.02 -1.70 10.01
N ILE A 214 -30.94 -1.19 9.19
CA ILE A 214 -30.92 0.17 8.68
C ILE A 214 -31.06 1.15 9.85
N GLY A 215 -30.19 2.15 9.91
CA GLY A 215 -30.11 3.13 11.01
C GLY A 215 -29.47 2.60 12.29
N LYS A 216 -29.04 1.34 12.35
CA LYS A 216 -28.36 0.74 13.51
C LYS A 216 -26.85 0.68 13.32
N THR A 217 -26.12 0.40 14.39
CA THR A 217 -24.67 0.22 14.35
C THR A 217 -24.28 -1.26 14.37
N VAL A 218 -23.29 -1.61 13.55
CA VAL A 218 -22.57 -2.89 13.56
C VAL A 218 -21.11 -2.54 13.80
N GLY A 219 -20.58 -2.82 15.01
CA GLY A 219 -19.28 -2.31 15.42
C GLY A 219 -19.21 -0.78 15.32
N PRO A 220 -18.16 -0.19 14.71
CA PRO A 220 -18.04 1.26 14.50
C PRO A 220 -18.84 1.78 13.29
N TYR A 221 -19.66 0.95 12.63
CA TYR A 221 -20.32 1.28 11.37
C TYR A 221 -21.82 1.53 11.54
N THR A 222 -22.29 2.71 11.14
CA THR A 222 -23.72 3.04 11.11
C THR A 222 -24.28 2.67 9.75
N ILE A 223 -25.19 1.71 9.73
CA ILE A 223 -25.81 1.18 8.50
C ILE A 223 -26.80 2.18 7.93
N SER A 224 -26.68 2.46 6.63
CA SER A 224 -27.51 3.44 5.92
C SER A 224 -28.58 2.79 5.06
N ARG A 225 -28.24 1.76 4.27
CA ARG A 225 -29.21 0.99 3.46
C ARG A 225 -28.64 -0.36 3.04
N GLN A 226 -29.51 -1.26 2.62
CA GLN A 226 -29.11 -2.53 2.01
C GLN A 226 -28.69 -2.34 0.55
N LEU A 227 -27.56 -2.95 0.16
CA LEU A 227 -27.03 -2.95 -1.20
C LEU A 227 -27.34 -4.25 -1.94
N ALA A 228 -27.14 -5.39 -1.28
CA ALA A 228 -27.33 -6.71 -1.88
C ALA A 228 -27.52 -7.77 -0.79
N GLN A 229 -28.06 -8.94 -1.17
CA GLN A 229 -28.21 -10.10 -0.30
C GLN A 229 -27.96 -11.38 -1.09
N ASP A 230 -27.23 -12.31 -0.49
CA ASP A 230 -27.03 -13.66 -1.02
C ASP A 230 -27.39 -14.71 0.04
N THR A 231 -27.07 -15.97 -0.23
CA THR A 231 -27.36 -17.09 0.68
C THR A 231 -26.58 -17.02 1.99
N VAL A 232 -25.39 -16.41 1.99
CA VAL A 232 -24.47 -16.37 3.12
C VAL A 232 -24.69 -15.14 3.99
N GLY A 233 -24.92 -13.97 3.38
CA GLY A 233 -25.04 -12.72 4.14
C GLY A 233 -25.73 -11.58 3.41
N THR A 234 -25.91 -10.47 4.11
CA THR A 234 -26.45 -9.22 3.55
C THR A 234 -25.35 -8.17 3.51
N LEU A 235 -25.22 -7.50 2.37
CA LEU A 235 -24.29 -6.38 2.17
C LEU A 235 -25.04 -5.07 2.33
N TYR A 236 -24.50 -4.20 3.17
CA TYR A 236 -25.06 -2.89 3.46
C TYR A 236 -24.08 -1.77 3.09
N GLU A 237 -24.62 -0.60 2.78
CA GLU A 237 -23.89 0.67 2.80
C GLU A 237 -23.88 1.20 4.23
N ALA A 238 -22.74 1.69 4.70
CA ALA A 238 -22.58 2.22 6.04
C ALA A 238 -21.55 3.35 6.09
N ILE A 239 -21.58 4.11 7.18
CA ILE A 239 -20.54 5.11 7.50
C ILE A 239 -19.77 4.62 8.73
N GLN A 240 -18.44 4.59 8.62
CA GLN A 240 -17.56 4.37 9.76
C GLN A 240 -17.55 5.64 10.64
N ALA A 241 -18.12 5.56 11.84
CA ALA A 241 -18.51 6.72 12.63
C ALA A 241 -17.33 7.59 13.10
N ASN A 242 -16.18 6.98 13.39
CA ASN A 242 -15.01 7.67 13.93
C ASN A 242 -14.29 8.59 12.92
N VAL A 243 -14.35 8.26 11.62
CA VAL A 243 -13.66 8.99 10.54
C VAL A 243 -14.60 9.49 9.44
N ASN A 244 -15.90 9.24 9.60
CA ASN A 244 -16.94 9.61 8.63
C ASN A 244 -16.66 9.07 7.21
N ARG A 245 -16.20 7.82 7.12
CA ARG A 245 -15.84 7.17 5.85
C ARG A 245 -16.97 6.27 5.34
N PRO A 246 -17.42 6.40 4.08
CA PRO A 246 -18.34 5.43 3.47
C PRO A 246 -17.67 4.08 3.27
N VAL A 247 -18.36 3.02 3.68
CA VAL A 247 -17.92 1.63 3.54
C VAL A 247 -19.09 0.73 3.16
N ALA A 248 -18.78 -0.44 2.62
CA ALA A 248 -19.75 -1.51 2.48
C ALA A 248 -19.48 -2.57 3.57
N VAL A 249 -20.52 -2.98 4.29
CA VAL A 249 -20.43 -3.94 5.41
C VAL A 249 -21.19 -5.19 5.02
N LYS A 250 -20.51 -6.31 4.91
CA LYS A 250 -21.13 -7.62 4.69
C LYS A 250 -21.33 -8.28 6.04
N VAL A 251 -22.58 -8.59 6.38
CA VAL A 251 -22.97 -9.25 7.63
C VAL A 251 -23.41 -10.68 7.32
N LEU A 252 -22.83 -11.66 8.01
CA LEU A 252 -23.20 -13.07 7.92
C LEU A 252 -24.62 -13.28 8.48
N HIS A 253 -25.46 -14.05 7.79
CA HIS A 253 -26.81 -14.32 8.28
C HIS A 253 -26.79 -15.17 9.55
N PRO A 254 -27.60 -14.83 10.58
CA PRO A 254 -27.61 -15.57 11.85
C PRO A 254 -27.86 -17.07 11.74
N ARG A 255 -28.59 -17.53 10.70
CA ARG A 255 -28.81 -18.97 10.43
C ARG A 255 -27.54 -19.79 10.23
N HIS A 256 -26.42 -19.13 9.94
CA HIS A 256 -25.13 -19.76 9.68
C HIS A 256 -24.19 -19.74 10.89
N TYR A 257 -24.59 -19.18 12.03
CA TYR A 257 -23.69 -19.01 13.19
C TYR A 257 -23.40 -20.33 13.90
N ASP A 258 -24.35 -21.26 13.89
CA ASP A 258 -24.16 -22.61 14.43
C ASP A 258 -23.37 -23.52 13.47
N ASP A 259 -23.15 -23.08 12.22
CA ASP A 259 -22.33 -23.77 11.24
C ASP A 259 -20.90 -23.21 11.26
N GLN A 260 -20.06 -23.82 12.10
CA GLN A 260 -18.67 -23.44 12.28
C GLN A 260 -17.87 -23.45 10.96
N GLN A 261 -18.25 -24.31 10.00
CA GLN A 261 -17.61 -24.36 8.69
C GLN A 261 -17.92 -23.10 7.90
N THR A 262 -19.20 -22.72 7.80
CA THR A 262 -19.62 -21.50 7.09
C THR A 262 -19.04 -20.24 7.72
N VAL A 263 -18.98 -20.15 9.05
CA VAL A 263 -18.32 -19.03 9.75
C VAL A 263 -16.82 -18.95 9.40
N THR A 264 -16.13 -20.08 9.45
CA THR A 264 -14.69 -20.15 9.14
C THR A 264 -14.42 -19.76 7.69
N GLU A 265 -15.23 -20.27 6.75
CA GLU A 265 -15.13 -19.92 5.33
C GLU A 265 -15.41 -18.44 5.08
N PHE A 266 -16.39 -17.85 5.75
CA PHE A 266 -16.71 -16.42 5.65
C PHE A 266 -15.53 -15.53 6.08
N ILE A 267 -14.89 -15.85 7.21
CA ILE A 267 -13.71 -15.13 7.72
C ILE A 267 -12.50 -15.36 6.80
N ALA A 268 -12.27 -16.61 6.37
CA ALA A 268 -11.17 -16.96 5.47
C ALA A 268 -11.29 -16.23 4.13
N PHE A 269 -12.50 -16.12 3.58
CA PHE A 269 -12.77 -15.42 2.32
C PHE A 269 -12.47 -13.92 2.44
N ALA A 270 -12.94 -13.28 3.51
CA ALA A 270 -12.63 -11.87 3.79
C ALA A 270 -11.12 -11.64 3.97
N THR A 271 -10.44 -12.56 4.67
CA THR A 271 -8.99 -12.52 4.87
C THR A 271 -8.23 -12.70 3.55
N ALA A 272 -8.70 -13.58 2.65
CA ALA A 272 -8.11 -13.76 1.33
C ALA A 272 -8.27 -12.51 0.47
N MET A 273 -9.46 -11.92 0.43
CA MET A 273 -9.72 -10.66 -0.28
C MET A 273 -8.84 -9.51 0.24
N ALA A 274 -8.58 -9.45 1.56
CA ALA A 274 -7.73 -8.42 2.18
C ALA A 274 -6.26 -8.48 1.72
N LYS A 275 -5.80 -9.63 1.19
CA LYS A 275 -4.45 -9.77 0.60
C LYS A 275 -4.32 -9.02 -0.73
N ALA A 276 -5.42 -8.79 -1.45
CA ALA A 276 -5.39 -8.07 -2.72
C ALA A 276 -5.39 -6.55 -2.48
N GLN A 277 -4.20 -5.96 -2.53
CA GLN A 277 -3.97 -4.53 -2.38
C GLN A 277 -3.51 -3.94 -3.71
N SER A 278 -4.46 -3.40 -4.47
CA SER A 278 -4.21 -2.79 -5.78
C SER A 278 -5.17 -1.61 -5.97
N PRO A 279 -4.73 -0.48 -6.56
CA PRO A 279 -5.61 0.66 -6.83
C PRO A 279 -6.79 0.30 -7.76
N TYR A 280 -6.66 -0.78 -8.54
CA TYR A 280 -7.66 -1.26 -9.49
C TYR A 280 -8.66 -2.25 -8.89
N ILE A 281 -8.50 -2.67 -7.63
CA ILE A 281 -9.35 -3.65 -6.94
C ILE A 281 -9.93 -3.00 -5.68
N THR A 282 -11.21 -3.20 -5.39
CA THR A 282 -11.82 -2.66 -4.15
C THR A 282 -11.19 -3.30 -2.90
N ALA A 283 -10.75 -2.49 -1.94
CA ALA A 283 -10.09 -2.99 -0.74
C ALA A 283 -11.05 -3.65 0.25
N VAL A 284 -10.56 -4.63 1.03
CA VAL A 284 -11.21 -5.12 2.26
C VAL A 284 -10.43 -4.57 3.45
N TYR A 285 -11.13 -4.01 4.43
CA TYR A 285 -10.52 -3.27 5.53
C TYR A 285 -10.34 -4.14 6.78
N GLU A 286 -11.41 -4.78 7.26
CA GLU A 286 -11.35 -5.60 8.45
C GLU A 286 -12.44 -6.67 8.49
N VAL A 287 -12.23 -7.67 9.35
CA VAL A 287 -13.21 -8.65 9.79
C VAL A 287 -13.43 -8.41 11.28
N GLY A 288 -14.69 -8.43 11.72
CA GLY A 288 -15.02 -8.16 13.11
C GLY A 288 -16.26 -8.91 13.56
N GLU A 289 -16.42 -8.94 14.88
CA GLU A 289 -17.62 -9.43 15.54
C GLU A 289 -18.13 -8.35 16.49
N SER A 290 -19.41 -8.01 16.42
CA SER A 290 -20.02 -7.01 17.30
C SER A 290 -21.51 -7.29 17.48
N ASN A 291 -22.00 -7.20 18.72
CA ASN A 291 -23.40 -7.46 19.06
C ASN A 291 -23.89 -8.85 18.58
N GLY A 292 -22.99 -9.85 18.61
CA GLY A 292 -23.25 -11.19 18.09
C GLY A 292 -23.32 -11.28 16.58
N LEU A 293 -22.99 -10.22 15.82
CA LEU A 293 -22.94 -10.23 14.36
C LEU A 293 -21.51 -10.40 13.87
N ILE A 294 -21.29 -11.37 12.99
CA ILE A 294 -20.03 -11.57 12.28
C ILE A 294 -20.09 -10.79 10.96
N TYR A 295 -19.11 -9.94 10.72
CA TYR A 295 -19.08 -9.09 9.54
C TYR A 295 -17.67 -8.87 9.01
N TYR A 296 -17.58 -8.42 7.76
CA TYR A 296 -16.37 -7.80 7.23
C TYR A 296 -16.72 -6.50 6.50
N THR A 297 -15.77 -5.58 6.44
CA THR A 297 -15.94 -4.28 5.78
C THR A 297 -15.03 -4.14 4.58
N ARG A 298 -15.53 -3.44 3.56
CA ARG A 298 -14.83 -3.19 2.31
C ARG A 298 -15.07 -1.79 1.81
N GLU A 299 -14.23 -1.38 0.87
CA GLU A 299 -14.37 -0.12 0.16
C GLU A 299 -15.77 0.03 -0.43
N HIS A 300 -16.44 1.13 -0.13
CA HIS A 300 -17.63 1.54 -0.84
C HIS A 300 -17.20 2.33 -2.08
N PHE A 301 -17.30 1.69 -3.24
CA PHE A 301 -17.04 2.34 -4.51
C PHE A 301 -18.38 2.74 -5.15
N PRO A 302 -18.77 4.02 -5.12
CA PRO A 302 -20.03 4.48 -5.69
C PRO A 302 -19.94 4.42 -7.22
N GLY A 303 -20.55 3.40 -7.82
CA GLY A 303 -20.55 3.20 -9.26
C GLY A 303 -21.57 2.15 -9.70
N MET A 304 -21.94 2.23 -10.98
CA MET A 304 -22.86 1.30 -11.62
C MET A 304 -22.09 0.11 -12.18
N LYS A 305 -22.67 -1.09 -12.15
CA LYS A 305 -22.03 -2.28 -12.71
C LYS A 305 -22.01 -2.23 -14.24
N LEU A 306 -21.02 -2.85 -14.86
CA LEU A 306 -20.96 -2.97 -16.33
C LEU A 306 -22.19 -3.71 -16.89
N SER A 307 -22.70 -4.73 -16.19
CA SER A 307 -23.94 -5.44 -16.57
C SER A 307 -25.14 -4.49 -16.70
N GLU A 308 -25.31 -3.61 -15.72
CA GLU A 308 -26.37 -2.60 -15.67
C GLU A 308 -26.18 -1.55 -16.77
N GLN A 309 -24.94 -1.11 -17.02
CA GLN A 309 -24.59 -0.19 -18.11
C GLN A 309 -24.95 -0.78 -19.48
N VAL A 310 -24.62 -2.06 -19.72
CA VAL A 310 -24.98 -2.80 -20.93
C VAL A 310 -26.49 -2.94 -21.07
N GLN A 311 -27.19 -3.29 -19.99
CA GLN A 311 -28.65 -3.47 -19.99
C GLN A 311 -29.40 -2.17 -20.28
N GLN A 312 -28.91 -1.03 -19.77
CA GLN A 312 -29.47 0.29 -20.05
C GLN A 312 -29.16 0.78 -21.48
N GLY A 313 -28.31 0.07 -22.22
CA GLY A 313 -27.92 0.44 -23.58
C GLY A 313 -26.98 1.64 -23.64
N ASN A 314 -26.29 1.95 -22.53
CA ASN A 314 -25.39 3.10 -22.46
C ASN A 314 -24.23 2.92 -23.44
N LYS A 315 -23.89 4.01 -24.15
CA LYS A 315 -22.78 4.04 -25.09
C LYS A 315 -21.62 4.84 -24.51
N TRP A 316 -20.45 4.22 -24.52
CA TRP A 316 -19.25 4.76 -23.87
C TRP A 316 -18.34 5.46 -24.87
N SER A 317 -17.61 6.46 -24.40
CA SER A 317 -16.51 7.04 -25.17
C SER A 317 -15.36 6.04 -25.30
N GLU A 318 -14.56 6.20 -26.34
CA GLU A 318 -13.37 5.36 -26.53
C GLU A 318 -12.40 5.43 -25.34
N ASP A 319 -12.29 6.61 -24.72
CA ASP A 319 -11.42 6.81 -23.55
C ASP A 319 -11.96 6.07 -22.32
N LEU A 320 -13.27 5.95 -22.14
CA LEU A 320 -13.83 5.14 -21.06
C LEU A 320 -13.63 3.64 -21.32
N ILE A 321 -13.80 3.19 -22.58
CA ILE A 321 -13.53 1.79 -22.97
C ILE A 321 -12.06 1.45 -22.72
N LEU A 322 -11.14 2.27 -23.23
CA LEU A 322 -9.70 2.05 -23.08
C LEU A 322 -9.27 2.03 -21.61
N ARG A 323 -9.74 2.99 -20.80
CA ARG A 323 -9.45 3.03 -19.35
C ARG A 323 -10.03 1.82 -18.62
N THR A 324 -11.21 1.35 -19.01
CA THR A 324 -11.82 0.15 -18.41
C THR A 324 -10.98 -1.08 -18.71
N VAL A 325 -10.60 -1.29 -19.97
CA VAL A 325 -9.72 -2.40 -20.33
C VAL A 325 -8.38 -2.29 -19.61
N HIS A 326 -7.79 -1.10 -19.54
CA HIS A 326 -6.53 -0.86 -18.84
C HIS A 326 -6.60 -1.21 -17.35
N ASN A 327 -7.59 -0.69 -16.63
CA ASN A 327 -7.71 -0.90 -15.19
C ASN A 327 -8.00 -2.37 -14.85
N ILE A 328 -8.90 -3.02 -15.59
CA ILE A 328 -9.22 -4.43 -15.38
C ILE A 328 -8.02 -5.31 -15.73
N ALA A 329 -7.31 -5.04 -16.83
CA ALA A 329 -6.11 -5.79 -17.17
C ALA A 329 -5.01 -5.65 -16.09
N ASN A 330 -4.80 -4.46 -15.53
CA ASN A 330 -3.85 -4.28 -14.41
C ASN A 330 -4.31 -4.98 -13.12
N ALA A 331 -5.62 -5.02 -12.84
CA ALA A 331 -6.17 -5.74 -11.70
C ALA A 331 -5.85 -7.25 -11.78
N PHE A 332 -6.16 -7.89 -12.91
CA PHE A 332 -5.88 -9.32 -13.08
C PHE A 332 -4.39 -9.63 -13.22
N ALA A 333 -3.62 -8.78 -13.91
CA ALA A 333 -2.16 -8.93 -13.97
C ALA A 333 -1.54 -8.88 -12.55
N TYR A 334 -2.06 -8.02 -11.67
CA TYR A 334 -1.67 -7.99 -10.26
C TYR A 334 -2.03 -9.28 -9.52
N LEU A 335 -3.26 -9.78 -9.67
CA LEU A 335 -3.70 -11.02 -9.01
C LEU A 335 -2.82 -12.21 -9.42
N HIS A 336 -2.55 -12.35 -10.72
CA HIS A 336 -1.75 -13.46 -11.26
C HIS A 336 -0.28 -13.35 -10.84
N LYS A 337 0.31 -12.15 -10.90
CA LYS A 337 1.69 -11.91 -10.47
C LYS A 337 1.92 -12.29 -9.01
N ASN A 338 0.92 -12.10 -8.15
CA ASN A 338 1.00 -12.41 -6.72
C ASN A 338 0.44 -13.79 -6.36
N ASN A 339 0.10 -14.62 -7.35
CA ASN A 339 -0.51 -15.95 -7.15
C ASN A 339 -1.79 -15.90 -6.28
N ILE A 340 -2.61 -14.86 -6.45
CA ILE A 340 -3.88 -14.71 -5.75
C ILE A 340 -4.99 -15.32 -6.60
N LEU A 341 -5.66 -16.34 -6.07
CA LEU A 341 -6.79 -17.00 -6.73
C LEU A 341 -8.00 -16.06 -6.80
N HIS A 342 -8.75 -16.12 -7.88
CA HIS A 342 -9.95 -15.32 -8.08
C HIS A 342 -11.02 -16.09 -8.84
N HIS A 343 -12.27 -15.63 -8.69
CA HIS A 343 -13.37 -16.06 -9.53
C HIS A 343 -13.22 -15.53 -10.96
N PRO A 344 -13.73 -16.26 -11.98
CA PRO A 344 -13.70 -15.79 -13.36
C PRO A 344 -14.35 -14.40 -13.51
N LEU A 345 -13.81 -13.60 -14.42
CA LEU A 345 -14.33 -12.28 -14.73
C LEU A 345 -15.80 -12.34 -15.16
N ALA A 346 -16.62 -11.53 -14.48
CA ALA A 346 -18.02 -11.31 -14.80
C ALA A 346 -18.30 -9.80 -14.91
N PRO A 347 -19.26 -9.38 -15.76
CA PRO A 347 -19.62 -7.96 -15.89
C PRO A 347 -20.08 -7.32 -14.57
N ASP A 348 -20.67 -8.11 -13.67
CA ASP A 348 -21.10 -7.66 -12.34
C ASP A 348 -19.94 -7.26 -11.41
N PHE A 349 -18.71 -7.67 -11.74
CA PHE A 349 -17.51 -7.31 -10.98
C PHE A 349 -16.86 -6.02 -11.46
N ILE A 350 -17.29 -5.41 -12.56
CA ILE A 350 -16.71 -4.16 -13.04
C ILE A 350 -17.63 -3.02 -12.63
N LEU A 351 -17.14 -2.11 -11.80
CA LEU A 351 -17.87 -0.92 -11.36
C LEU A 351 -17.34 0.31 -12.08
N ILE A 352 -18.25 1.21 -12.47
CA ILE A 352 -17.96 2.46 -13.15
C ILE A 352 -18.58 3.58 -12.33
N SER A 353 -17.75 4.40 -11.72
CA SER A 353 -18.19 5.57 -10.96
C SER A 353 -18.71 6.69 -11.88
N GLU A 354 -19.39 7.67 -11.29
CA GLU A 354 -19.98 8.79 -12.04
C GLU A 354 -18.95 9.63 -12.81
N ASP A 355 -17.72 9.72 -12.31
CA ASP A 355 -16.59 10.40 -12.96
C ASP A 355 -15.97 9.55 -14.10
N GLY A 356 -16.47 8.34 -14.34
CA GLY A 356 -15.99 7.42 -15.36
C GLY A 356 -14.73 6.65 -14.95
N THR A 357 -14.46 6.51 -13.65
CA THR A 357 -13.36 5.67 -13.15
C THR A 357 -13.82 4.19 -13.04
N PRO A 358 -13.19 3.26 -13.76
CA PRO A 358 -13.50 1.84 -13.65
C PRO A 358 -12.68 1.16 -12.56
N LYS A 359 -13.31 0.25 -11.79
CA LYS A 359 -12.64 -0.53 -10.74
C LYS A 359 -13.20 -1.96 -10.66
N LEU A 360 -12.33 -2.93 -10.38
CA LEU A 360 -12.72 -4.32 -10.16
C LEU A 360 -13.23 -4.49 -8.73
N LEU A 361 -14.46 -4.97 -8.57
CA LEU A 361 -14.96 -5.49 -7.31
C LEU A 361 -14.16 -6.74 -6.96
N ASN A 362 -13.59 -6.76 -5.75
CA ASN A 362 -12.71 -7.82 -5.28
C ASN A 362 -13.36 -9.21 -5.42
N ASN A 363 -12.84 -10.00 -6.35
CA ASN A 363 -13.34 -11.31 -6.75
C ASN A 363 -12.39 -12.44 -6.30
N VAL A 364 -11.50 -12.19 -5.35
CA VAL A 364 -10.57 -13.19 -4.80
C VAL A 364 -11.34 -14.38 -4.24
N THR A 365 -10.77 -15.58 -4.35
CA THR A 365 -11.39 -16.84 -3.87
C THR A 365 -10.38 -17.72 -3.12
N LEU A 366 -10.87 -18.80 -2.50
CA LEU A 366 -10.08 -19.78 -1.73
C LEU A 366 -9.71 -21.01 -2.58
N GLU A 367 -8.70 -21.77 -2.14
CA GLU A 367 -8.33 -23.05 -2.77
C GLU A 367 -9.51 -24.04 -2.73
N GLY A 368 -9.85 -24.63 -3.89
CA GLY A 368 -11.01 -25.52 -4.05
C GLY A 368 -12.31 -24.84 -4.50
N GLY A 369 -12.34 -23.50 -4.57
CA GLY A 369 -13.41 -22.75 -5.26
C GLY A 369 -13.37 -22.95 -6.79
N ALA A 370 -14.37 -22.43 -7.52
CA ALA A 370 -14.34 -22.40 -8.98
C ALA A 370 -13.06 -21.70 -9.45
N VAL A 371 -12.09 -22.50 -9.91
CA VAL A 371 -10.74 -22.06 -10.25
C VAL A 371 -10.79 -21.18 -11.49
N SER A 372 -9.95 -20.14 -11.50
CA SER A 372 -9.72 -19.21 -12.61
C SER A 372 -9.74 -19.93 -13.97
N GLU A 373 -10.54 -19.39 -14.91
CA GLU A 373 -10.58 -19.85 -16.31
C GLU A 373 -9.25 -19.48 -17.00
N ASP A 374 -8.99 -20.06 -18.18
CA ASP A 374 -7.83 -19.64 -18.99
C ASP A 374 -7.90 -18.13 -19.31
N GLU A 375 -6.78 -17.41 -19.14
CA GLU A 375 -6.75 -15.95 -19.25
C GLU A 375 -7.30 -15.44 -20.59
N GLU A 376 -7.03 -16.15 -21.69
CA GLU A 376 -7.50 -15.77 -23.02
C GLU A 376 -9.03 -15.74 -23.08
N THR A 377 -9.69 -16.65 -22.36
CA THR A 377 -11.15 -16.72 -22.28
C THR A 377 -11.73 -15.52 -21.54
N GLU A 378 -11.12 -15.12 -20.43
CA GLU A 378 -11.57 -13.94 -19.68
C GLU A 378 -11.28 -12.63 -20.43
N ILE A 379 -10.11 -12.54 -21.08
CA ILE A 379 -9.73 -11.41 -21.95
C ILE A 379 -10.74 -11.25 -23.10
N ARG A 380 -11.10 -12.36 -23.76
CA ARG A 380 -12.11 -12.39 -24.82
C ARG A 380 -13.47 -11.92 -24.29
N ARG A 381 -13.89 -12.39 -23.12
CA ARG A 381 -15.15 -11.99 -22.49
C ARG A 381 -15.17 -10.49 -22.21
N LEU A 382 -14.10 -9.92 -21.68
CA LEU A 382 -14.01 -8.46 -21.47
C LEU A 382 -14.16 -7.70 -22.79
N ALA A 383 -13.48 -8.13 -23.85
CA ALA A 383 -13.60 -7.50 -25.16
C ALA A 383 -15.03 -7.55 -25.72
N GLU A 384 -15.74 -8.67 -25.52
CA GLU A 384 -17.15 -8.80 -25.93
C GLU A 384 -18.05 -7.80 -25.20
N GLU A 385 -17.85 -7.59 -23.89
CA GLU A 385 -18.61 -6.58 -23.14
C GLU A 385 -18.29 -5.15 -23.60
N MET A 386 -17.02 -4.84 -23.86
CA MET A 386 -16.60 -3.53 -24.39
C MET A 386 -17.25 -3.21 -25.75
N ILE A 387 -17.49 -4.22 -26.57
CA ILE A 387 -18.17 -4.05 -27.86
C ILE A 387 -19.65 -3.70 -27.66
N LYS A 388 -20.33 -4.28 -26.66
CA LYS A 388 -21.75 -3.99 -26.38
C LYS A 388 -21.97 -2.52 -25.99
N VAL A 389 -21.05 -1.96 -25.21
CA VAL A 389 -21.08 -0.54 -24.79
C VAL A 389 -20.44 0.42 -25.80
N SER A 390 -19.87 -0.09 -26.91
CA SER A 390 -19.30 0.76 -27.96
C SER A 390 -20.36 1.39 -28.86
N PRO A 391 -20.17 2.65 -29.33
CA PRO A 391 -21.10 3.34 -30.23
C PRO A 391 -21.24 2.67 -31.60
N MET A 392 -20.24 1.92 -32.07
CA MET A 392 -20.27 0.93 -33.17
C MET A 392 -18.82 0.47 -33.45
N LEU A 393 -18.55 -0.82 -33.64
CA LEU A 393 -17.18 -1.32 -33.82
C LEU A 393 -16.46 -0.69 -35.04
N ALA A 394 -17.21 -0.41 -36.11
CA ALA A 394 -16.68 0.21 -37.33
C ALA A 394 -16.30 1.69 -37.17
N THR A 395 -16.84 2.37 -36.15
CA THR A 395 -16.57 3.79 -35.90
C THR A 395 -15.48 4.00 -34.88
N LEU A 396 -14.93 2.92 -34.29
CA LEU A 396 -13.80 3.01 -33.40
C LEU A 396 -12.52 3.36 -34.15
N SER A 397 -11.67 4.15 -33.52
CA SER A 397 -10.28 4.38 -33.94
C SER A 397 -9.52 3.07 -34.19
N ASP A 398 -8.57 3.11 -35.12
CA ASP A 398 -7.84 1.91 -35.57
C ASP A 398 -7.09 1.23 -34.42
N ASP A 399 -6.54 1.99 -33.48
CA ASP A 399 -5.83 1.53 -32.29
C ASP A 399 -6.75 0.77 -31.34
N LEU A 400 -7.92 1.32 -31.00
CA LEU A 400 -8.85 0.67 -30.09
C LEU A 400 -9.51 -0.54 -30.73
N ARG A 401 -9.85 -0.45 -32.04
CA ARG A 401 -10.40 -1.58 -32.80
C ARG A 401 -9.39 -2.73 -32.87
N SER A 402 -8.12 -2.43 -33.15
CA SER A 402 -7.04 -3.42 -33.19
C SER A 402 -6.81 -4.09 -31.83
N LEU A 403 -6.85 -3.32 -30.73
CA LEU A 403 -6.80 -3.87 -29.36
C LEU A 403 -7.94 -4.86 -29.10
N LEU A 404 -9.19 -4.45 -29.34
CA LEU A 404 -10.35 -5.32 -29.09
C LEU A 404 -10.33 -6.57 -29.97
N ASN A 405 -9.92 -6.46 -31.23
CA ASN A 405 -9.76 -7.63 -32.11
C ASN A 405 -8.64 -8.57 -31.65
N SER A 406 -7.54 -8.01 -31.14
CA SER A 406 -6.42 -8.78 -30.58
C SER A 406 -6.84 -9.56 -29.33
N MET A 407 -7.68 -8.95 -28.47
CA MET A 407 -8.28 -9.60 -27.31
C MET A 407 -9.30 -10.68 -27.70
N LEU A 408 -10.04 -10.49 -28.80
CA LEU A 408 -10.94 -11.51 -29.35
C LEU A 408 -10.22 -12.65 -30.10
N GLY A 409 -8.89 -12.59 -30.23
CA GLY A 409 -8.11 -13.53 -31.03
C GLY A 409 -8.36 -13.44 -32.54
N LYS A 410 -8.92 -12.32 -33.02
CA LYS A 410 -9.23 -12.05 -34.44
C LYS A 410 -8.07 -11.38 -35.18
N GLU A 411 -7.13 -10.77 -34.46
CA GLU A 411 -6.00 -10.02 -35.01
C GLU A 411 -4.72 -10.34 -34.25
N ARG A 412 -3.56 -10.24 -34.91
CA ARG A 412 -2.24 -10.48 -34.28
C ARG A 412 -1.63 -9.15 -33.81
N PRO A 413 -0.94 -9.11 -32.65
CA PRO A 413 -0.69 -10.24 -31.75
C PRO A 413 -1.93 -10.62 -30.93
N ILE A 414 -2.19 -11.93 -30.76
CA ILE A 414 -3.27 -12.41 -29.89
C ILE A 414 -2.89 -12.15 -28.44
N MET A 415 -3.78 -11.54 -27.67
CA MET A 415 -3.54 -11.24 -26.26
C MET A 415 -3.71 -12.51 -25.42
N LYS A 416 -2.59 -13.08 -24.97
CA LYS A 416 -2.57 -14.36 -24.24
C LYS A 416 -2.62 -14.25 -22.72
N ASN A 417 -2.35 -13.06 -22.17
CA ASN A 417 -2.38 -12.82 -20.74
C ASN A 417 -2.72 -11.37 -20.43
N TRP A 418 -3.19 -11.12 -19.21
CA TRP A 418 -3.65 -9.81 -18.76
C TRP A 418 -2.55 -8.75 -18.77
N PHE A 419 -1.30 -9.15 -18.48
CA PHE A 419 -0.15 -8.25 -18.55
C PHE A 419 0.04 -7.67 -19.97
N SER A 420 -0.09 -8.50 -21.00
CA SER A 420 0.02 -8.06 -22.41
C SER A 420 -1.09 -7.08 -22.79
N VAL A 421 -2.31 -7.29 -22.28
CA VAL A 421 -3.44 -6.37 -22.49
C VAL A 421 -3.16 -5.01 -21.83
N ALA A 422 -2.70 -5.00 -20.57
CA ALA A 422 -2.38 -3.76 -19.84
C ALA A 422 -1.30 -2.95 -20.56
N GLN A 423 -0.22 -3.60 -21.01
CA GLN A 423 0.85 -2.97 -21.79
C GLN A 423 0.34 -2.39 -23.11
N ARG A 424 -0.52 -3.12 -23.83
CA ARG A 424 -1.12 -2.63 -25.07
C ARG A 424 -1.98 -1.39 -24.82
N CYS A 425 -2.82 -1.39 -23.79
CA CYS A 425 -3.60 -0.21 -23.40
C CYS A 425 -2.71 0.99 -23.07
N GLN A 426 -1.65 0.79 -22.27
CA GLN A 426 -0.70 1.85 -21.91
C GLN A 426 -0.04 2.46 -23.15
N SER A 427 0.34 1.63 -24.13
CA SER A 427 0.93 2.11 -25.40
C SER A 427 -0.04 3.00 -26.19
N ILE A 428 -1.33 2.61 -26.23
CA ILE A 428 -2.37 3.37 -26.91
C ILE A 428 -2.62 4.70 -26.22
N GLU A 429 -2.72 4.71 -24.89
CA GLU A 429 -2.88 5.94 -24.12
C GLU A 429 -1.72 6.91 -24.34
N MET A 430 -0.48 6.41 -24.34
CA MET A 430 0.71 7.22 -24.59
C MET A 430 0.65 7.86 -25.98
N MET A 431 0.33 7.09 -27.03
CA MET A 431 0.17 7.62 -28.39
C MET A 431 -0.93 8.69 -28.47
N ARG A 432 -2.08 8.46 -27.82
CA ARG A 432 -3.19 9.44 -27.76
C ARG A 432 -2.79 10.72 -27.01
N ARG A 433 -2.05 10.60 -25.91
CA ARG A 433 -1.54 11.77 -25.15
C ARG A 433 -0.57 12.59 -25.99
N SER A 434 0.38 11.94 -26.67
CA SER A 434 1.31 12.62 -27.60
C SER A 434 0.58 13.30 -28.75
N ALA A 435 -0.42 12.65 -29.36
CA ALA A 435 -1.22 13.23 -30.44
C ALA A 435 -2.03 14.46 -29.97
N ARG A 436 -2.64 14.39 -28.78
CA ARG A 436 -3.35 15.55 -28.18
C ARG A 436 -2.39 16.69 -27.86
N ALA A 437 -1.22 16.40 -27.28
CA ALA A 437 -0.20 17.41 -26.99
C ALA A 437 0.32 18.10 -28.26
N ALA A 438 0.53 17.34 -29.34
CA ALA A 438 0.90 17.88 -30.65
C ALA A 438 -0.22 18.75 -31.26
N ALA A 439 -1.48 18.32 -31.16
CA ALA A 439 -2.63 19.08 -31.64
C ALA A 439 -2.86 20.38 -30.82
N SER A 440 -2.68 20.33 -29.51
CA SER A 440 -2.72 21.52 -28.63
C SER A 440 -1.56 22.49 -28.91
N SER A 441 -0.39 21.97 -29.28
CA SER A 441 0.78 22.79 -29.65
C SER A 441 0.61 23.48 -31.02
N GLN A 442 -0.18 22.89 -31.93
CA GLN A 442 -0.49 23.47 -33.25
C GLN A 442 -1.55 24.59 -33.21
N MET A 443 -2.24 24.78 -32.07
CA MET A 443 -3.20 25.90 -31.89
C MET A 443 -2.56 27.21 -31.41
N LEU A 444 -1.25 27.23 -31.13
CA LEU A 444 -0.50 28.46 -30.93
C LEU A 444 0.00 28.94 -32.30
N THR A 445 -0.46 30.12 -32.72
CA THR A 445 -0.10 30.74 -34.00
C THR A 445 1.42 30.87 -34.15
N PRO A 446 2.02 30.36 -35.23
CA PRO A 446 3.45 30.52 -35.47
C PRO A 446 3.75 31.96 -35.93
N VAL A 447 4.70 32.60 -35.26
CA VAL A 447 5.37 33.81 -35.74
C VAL A 447 6.15 33.44 -37.01
N THR A 448 5.73 33.99 -38.15
CA THR A 448 6.39 33.86 -39.45
C THR A 448 7.80 34.44 -39.42
N LEU A 449 8.82 33.60 -39.64
CA LEU A 449 10.14 34.02 -40.13
C LEU A 449 10.21 33.77 -41.65
N PRO A 450 10.81 34.68 -42.44
CA PRO A 450 10.79 34.58 -43.90
C PRO A 450 11.69 33.47 -44.42
N ALA A 451 11.22 32.86 -45.52
CA ALA A 451 11.79 31.72 -46.19
C ALA A 451 13.23 31.95 -46.70
N VAL A 452 14.13 31.04 -46.35
CA VAL A 452 15.41 30.85 -47.05
C VAL A 452 15.16 29.87 -48.21
N THR A 453 15.29 30.38 -49.42
CA THR A 453 15.19 29.62 -50.67
C THR A 453 16.39 28.67 -50.79
N THR A 454 16.15 27.37 -50.62
CA THR A 454 17.15 26.36 -50.96
C THR A 454 16.96 25.94 -52.40
N THR A 455 17.92 26.29 -53.25
CA THR A 455 17.94 25.89 -54.67
C THR A 455 18.43 24.45 -54.80
N GLU A 456 17.58 23.57 -55.33
CA GLU A 456 17.95 22.21 -55.69
C GLU A 456 18.99 22.21 -56.83
N ARG A 457 20.20 21.72 -56.55
CA ARG A 457 21.18 21.33 -57.58
C ARG A 457 21.19 19.81 -57.72
N LYS A 458 20.64 19.33 -58.85
CA LYS A 458 20.81 17.96 -59.36
C LYS A 458 22.31 17.61 -59.42
N ARG A 459 22.76 16.65 -58.61
CA ARG A 459 24.10 16.07 -58.69
C ARG A 459 24.04 14.74 -59.45
N LYS A 460 24.87 14.61 -60.48
CA LYS A 460 25.13 13.34 -61.18
C LYS A 460 25.92 12.39 -60.25
N PRO A 461 25.68 11.07 -60.31
CA PRO A 461 26.40 10.11 -59.47
C PRO A 461 27.87 9.98 -59.91
N MET A 462 28.79 10.03 -58.94
CA MET A 462 30.21 9.67 -59.15
C MET A 462 30.38 8.14 -59.09
N PRO A 463 31.34 7.57 -59.83
CA PRO A 463 31.60 6.13 -59.83
C PRO A 463 32.12 5.65 -58.46
N ILE A 464 31.60 4.50 -58.03
CA ILE A 464 31.74 3.89 -56.68
C ILE A 464 33.21 3.69 -56.25
N ALA A 465 34.15 3.57 -57.19
CA ALA A 465 35.57 3.34 -56.92
C ALA A 465 36.24 4.52 -56.17
N THR A 466 35.81 5.77 -56.41
CA THR A 466 36.45 6.95 -55.80
C THR A 466 36.01 7.17 -54.36
N VAL A 467 34.80 6.74 -53.99
CA VAL A 467 34.25 6.86 -52.63
C VAL A 467 34.98 5.92 -51.66
N ILE A 468 35.32 4.71 -52.13
CA ILE A 468 36.01 3.69 -51.32
C ILE A 468 37.44 4.14 -50.96
N GLN A 469 38.15 4.81 -51.88
CA GLN A 469 39.50 5.30 -51.62
C GLN A 469 39.53 6.48 -50.63
N ILE A 470 38.55 7.37 -50.69
CA ILE A 470 38.44 8.49 -49.75
C ILE A 470 38.09 8.00 -48.34
N PHE A 471 37.17 7.04 -48.22
CA PHE A 471 36.83 6.44 -46.92
C PHE A 471 38.00 5.67 -46.29
N GLY A 472 38.77 4.93 -47.11
CA GLY A 472 39.95 4.21 -46.63
C GLY A 472 41.04 5.15 -46.08
N ALA A 473 41.27 6.28 -46.75
CA ALA A 473 42.26 7.27 -46.30
C ALA A 473 41.83 7.99 -45.01
N ILE A 474 40.55 8.33 -44.87
CA ILE A 474 40.00 8.96 -43.65
C ILE A 474 40.09 7.99 -42.46
N LEU A 475 39.79 6.71 -42.66
CA LEU A 475 39.87 5.70 -41.61
C LEU A 475 41.32 5.47 -41.13
N ALA A 476 42.28 5.46 -42.04
CA ALA A 476 43.70 5.34 -41.70
C ALA A 476 44.20 6.55 -40.89
N ILE A 477 43.77 7.77 -41.25
CA ILE A 477 44.13 8.99 -40.51
C ILE A 477 43.50 8.96 -39.11
N LEU A 478 42.25 8.53 -38.97
CA LEU A 478 41.59 8.42 -37.66
C LEU A 478 42.27 7.40 -36.75
N ILE A 479 42.77 6.28 -37.30
CA ILE A 479 43.52 5.27 -36.55
C ILE A 479 44.87 5.84 -36.06
N VAL A 480 45.61 6.54 -36.93
CA VAL A 480 46.89 7.15 -36.56
C VAL A 480 46.71 8.26 -35.53
N VAL A 481 45.68 9.09 -35.68
CA VAL A 481 45.33 10.16 -34.74
C VAL A 481 44.89 9.58 -33.39
N GLY A 482 44.05 8.52 -33.39
CA GLY A 482 43.63 7.82 -32.18
C GLY A 482 44.78 7.16 -31.42
N LEU A 483 45.77 6.63 -32.13
CA LEU A 483 47.00 6.09 -31.55
C LEU A 483 47.93 7.20 -31.01
N SER A 484 48.01 8.35 -31.67
CA SER A 484 48.82 9.50 -31.20
C SER A 484 48.21 10.26 -30.02
N MET A 485 46.87 10.23 -29.87
CA MET A 485 46.15 10.93 -28.79
C MET A 485 45.99 10.10 -27.50
N GLY A 486 46.57 8.89 -27.42
CA GLY A 486 46.60 8.13 -26.17
C GLY A 486 45.23 7.67 -25.66
N TRP A 487 44.27 7.39 -26.55
CA TRP A 487 42.93 6.89 -26.21
C TRP A 487 42.90 5.54 -25.47
N PHE A 488 44.05 4.86 -25.34
CA PHE A 488 44.20 3.62 -24.55
C PHE A 488 44.90 3.80 -23.20
N LYS A 489 44.95 5.01 -22.63
CA LYS A 489 45.25 5.15 -21.20
C LYS A 489 44.01 4.72 -20.40
N LYS A 490 44.03 3.51 -19.82
CA LYS A 490 43.07 3.09 -18.78
C LYS A 490 43.00 4.20 -17.73
N LYS A 491 41.81 4.79 -17.52
CA LYS A 491 41.56 5.69 -16.39
C LYS A 491 41.92 4.93 -15.11
N ALA A 492 42.65 5.59 -14.20
CA ALA A 492 42.88 5.05 -12.87
C ALA A 492 41.53 4.73 -12.19
N PRO A 493 41.44 3.68 -11.35
CA PRO A 493 40.22 3.36 -10.61
C PRO A 493 39.74 4.59 -9.83
N LYS A 494 38.43 4.89 -9.87
CA LYS A 494 37.84 5.91 -8.98
C LYS A 494 38.01 5.42 -7.53
N ASP A 495 38.54 6.27 -6.65
CA ASP A 495 38.55 6.01 -5.21
C ASP A 495 37.13 6.15 -4.67
N VAL A 496 36.45 5.01 -4.54
CA VAL A 496 35.03 4.92 -4.12
C VAL A 496 34.87 4.68 -2.61
N GLY A 497 35.94 4.38 -1.89
CA GLY A 497 35.90 4.10 -0.44
C GLY A 497 36.23 5.30 0.46
N SER A 498 36.54 6.46 -0.14
CA SER A 498 36.90 7.67 0.61
C SER A 498 35.76 8.18 1.49
N MET A 499 36.09 8.58 2.73
CA MET A 499 35.14 9.25 3.64
C MET A 499 35.37 10.77 3.68
N ILE A 500 34.29 11.52 3.82
CA ILE A 500 34.26 12.97 3.99
C ILE A 500 34.09 13.30 5.47
N ARG A 501 34.96 14.17 5.99
CA ARG A 501 34.82 14.69 7.36
C ARG A 501 33.71 15.75 7.40
N ILE A 502 32.75 15.56 8.30
CA ILE A 502 31.73 16.54 8.65
C ILE A 502 32.12 17.15 10.00
N PRO A 503 32.47 18.45 10.05
CA PRO A 503 32.83 19.11 11.30
C PRO A 503 31.65 19.18 12.27
N SER A 504 31.95 19.10 13.56
CA SER A 504 31.01 19.27 14.64
C SER A 504 30.28 20.60 14.48
N THR A 505 28.96 20.53 14.56
CA THR A 505 28.11 21.69 14.34
C THR A 505 26.75 21.48 14.99
N THR A 506 26.04 22.59 15.11
CA THR A 506 24.65 22.61 15.56
C THR A 506 23.80 23.14 14.42
N TYR A 507 22.75 22.41 14.06
CA TYR A 507 21.83 22.80 13.01
C TYR A 507 20.37 22.53 13.39
N LYS A 508 19.45 23.12 12.65
CA LYS A 508 18.03 22.82 12.79
C LYS A 508 17.68 21.63 11.92
N PHE A 509 17.27 20.54 12.55
CA PHE A 509 16.75 19.37 11.85
C PHE A 509 15.38 19.67 11.24
N GLN A 510 14.97 18.89 10.25
CA GLN A 510 13.70 19.01 9.53
C GLN A 510 12.43 19.07 10.41
N ASP A 511 12.48 18.56 11.65
CA ASP A 511 11.38 18.65 12.62
C ASP A 511 11.35 19.97 13.41
N GLY A 512 12.31 20.86 13.17
CA GLY A 512 12.50 22.14 13.84
C GLY A 512 13.40 22.09 15.09
N ASN A 513 13.76 20.89 15.57
CA ASN A 513 14.62 20.73 16.73
C ASN A 513 16.06 21.12 16.42
N THR A 514 16.74 21.67 17.41
CA THR A 514 18.17 21.99 17.31
C THR A 514 18.98 20.78 17.73
N VAL A 515 19.74 20.22 16.78
CA VAL A 515 20.58 19.03 16.99
C VAL A 515 22.05 19.45 16.98
N HIS A 516 22.80 18.99 17.97
CA HIS A 516 24.26 19.13 18.01
C HIS A 516 24.90 17.80 17.63
N LEU A 517 25.73 17.79 16.59
CA LEU A 517 26.47 16.62 16.15
C LEU A 517 27.98 16.83 16.40
N PRO A 518 28.69 15.83 16.94
CA PRO A 518 30.15 15.85 17.02
C PRO A 518 30.77 15.75 15.62
N ASP A 519 32.11 15.83 15.55
CA ASP A 519 32.83 15.49 14.33
C ASP A 519 32.52 14.03 13.96
N PHE A 520 32.20 13.79 12.69
CA PHE A 520 32.08 12.44 12.14
C PHE A 520 32.58 12.39 10.70
N TYR A 521 32.68 11.19 10.17
CA TYR A 521 33.05 10.90 8.79
C TYR A 521 31.91 10.13 8.14
N ILE A 522 31.60 10.43 6.89
CA ILE A 522 30.59 9.72 6.11
C ILE A 522 31.17 9.32 4.76
N ASP A 523 30.79 8.15 4.26
CA ASP A 523 31.23 7.69 2.94
C ASP A 523 30.82 8.71 1.87
N LYS A 524 31.76 8.99 0.97
CA LYS A 524 31.54 9.95 -0.11
C LYS A 524 30.42 9.50 -1.06
N TYR A 525 30.29 8.21 -1.27
CA TYR A 525 29.30 7.56 -2.14
C TYR A 525 28.56 6.46 -1.37
N GLU A 526 27.47 5.96 -1.93
CA GLU A 526 26.84 4.71 -1.48
C GLU A 526 27.81 3.53 -1.61
N VAL A 527 27.61 2.50 -0.78
CA VAL A 527 28.39 1.26 -0.89
C VAL A 527 28.10 0.60 -2.24
N THR A 528 29.13 0.27 -3.00
CA THR A 528 28.96 -0.31 -4.34
C THR A 528 28.80 -1.83 -4.33
N ILE A 529 28.33 -2.39 -5.44
CA ILE A 529 28.25 -3.84 -5.65
C ILE A 529 29.63 -4.51 -5.49
N ASP A 530 30.70 -3.92 -6.03
CA ASP A 530 32.05 -4.47 -5.90
C ASP A 530 32.54 -4.46 -4.45
N GLN A 531 32.25 -3.38 -3.70
CA GLN A 531 32.57 -3.29 -2.28
C GLN A 531 31.82 -4.37 -1.49
N TYR A 532 30.51 -4.52 -1.71
CA TYR A 532 29.71 -5.54 -1.03
C TYR A 532 30.13 -6.97 -1.42
N ALA A 533 30.56 -7.18 -2.68
CA ALA A 533 31.09 -8.47 -3.12
C ALA A 533 32.37 -8.87 -2.38
N LYS A 534 33.25 -7.91 -2.04
CA LYS A 534 34.42 -8.17 -1.19
C LYS A 534 34.01 -8.63 0.21
N PHE A 535 33.04 -7.95 0.81
CA PHE A 535 32.48 -8.33 2.12
C PHE A 535 31.97 -9.77 2.10
N LEU A 536 31.11 -10.13 1.14
CA LEU A 536 30.57 -11.48 1.04
C LEU A 536 31.66 -12.53 0.83
N ALA A 537 32.69 -12.23 0.02
CA ALA A 537 33.80 -13.15 -0.22
C ALA A 537 34.63 -13.46 1.05
N GLU A 538 34.65 -12.56 2.03
CA GLU A 538 35.25 -12.81 3.36
C GLU A 538 34.25 -13.46 4.31
N TYR A 539 33.02 -12.98 4.34
CA TYR A 539 31.96 -13.48 5.20
C TYR A 539 31.64 -14.96 4.93
N ASP A 540 31.58 -15.37 3.66
CA ASP A 540 31.34 -16.76 3.26
C ASP A 540 32.45 -17.72 3.74
N LYS A 541 33.67 -17.21 3.95
CA LYS A 541 34.79 -17.99 4.49
C LYS A 541 34.76 -18.06 6.01
N ASN A 542 34.31 -16.99 6.66
CA ASN A 542 34.24 -16.90 8.11
C ASN A 542 33.08 -16.00 8.54
N PRO A 543 31.88 -16.56 8.78
CA PRO A 543 30.72 -15.78 9.20
C PRO A 543 30.90 -15.04 10.54
N ASN A 544 31.85 -15.50 11.38
CA ASN A 544 32.15 -14.88 12.67
C ASN A 544 33.04 -13.62 12.57
N ILE A 545 33.42 -13.16 11.37
CA ILE A 545 34.13 -11.88 11.20
C ILE A 545 33.26 -10.68 11.58
N VAL A 546 31.94 -10.86 11.61
CA VAL A 546 30.97 -9.86 12.06
C VAL A 546 30.15 -10.45 13.20
N ALA A 547 29.97 -9.70 14.28
CA ALA A 547 29.06 -10.10 15.35
C ALA A 547 27.60 -10.03 14.86
N PRO A 548 26.68 -10.90 15.34
CA PRO A 548 25.28 -10.81 14.97
C PRO A 548 24.69 -9.43 15.28
N ALA A 549 24.00 -8.85 14.29
CA ALA A 549 23.36 -7.56 14.43
C ALA A 549 22.17 -7.62 15.43
N PRO A 550 21.82 -6.52 16.12
CA PRO A 550 20.70 -6.50 17.04
C PRO A 550 19.38 -6.94 16.39
N GLY A 551 18.68 -7.88 17.02
CA GLY A 551 17.37 -8.37 16.56
C GLY A 551 17.40 -9.17 15.25
N MET A 552 18.59 -9.54 14.74
CA MET A 552 18.70 -10.33 13.52
C MET A 552 18.17 -11.76 13.71
N PRO A 553 17.25 -12.24 12.85
CA PRO A 553 16.80 -13.63 12.87
C PRO A 553 17.94 -14.61 12.54
N PRO A 554 18.00 -15.79 13.18
CA PRO A 554 19.09 -16.76 12.98
C PRO A 554 19.08 -17.40 11.58
N ASP A 555 17.98 -17.33 10.84
CA ASP A 555 17.81 -17.86 9.49
C ASP A 555 18.21 -16.87 8.38
N LEU A 556 18.54 -15.62 8.73
CA LEU A 556 18.78 -14.58 7.73
C LEU A 556 20.22 -14.65 7.19
N SER A 557 20.34 -14.70 5.87
CA SER A 557 21.62 -14.57 5.16
C SER A 557 21.94 -13.10 4.88
N HIS A 558 23.23 -12.73 4.85
CA HIS A 558 23.68 -11.42 4.39
C HIS A 558 23.76 -11.25 2.87
N LYS A 559 23.25 -12.23 2.12
CA LYS A 559 23.22 -12.21 0.66
C LYS A 559 22.02 -11.37 0.18
N PRO A 560 22.23 -10.31 -0.62
CA PRO A 560 21.14 -9.49 -1.17
C PRO A 560 20.18 -10.31 -2.04
N LEU A 561 18.92 -9.86 -2.16
CA LEU A 561 17.94 -10.50 -3.04
C LEU A 561 18.47 -10.51 -4.48
N ASP A 562 18.44 -11.70 -5.09
CA ASP A 562 18.88 -11.94 -6.46
C ASP A 562 20.37 -11.69 -6.75
N TRP A 563 21.22 -11.76 -5.71
CA TRP A 563 22.65 -11.48 -5.80
C TRP A 563 23.40 -12.28 -6.88
N ASP A 564 23.06 -13.55 -7.10
CA ASP A 564 23.74 -14.36 -8.12
C ASP A 564 23.46 -13.85 -9.54
N ARG A 565 22.24 -13.38 -9.82
CA ARG A 565 21.90 -12.76 -11.11
C ARG A 565 22.55 -11.39 -11.25
N ILE A 566 22.60 -10.59 -10.18
CA ILE A 566 23.31 -9.29 -10.14
C ILE A 566 24.80 -9.50 -10.48
N MET A 567 25.48 -10.41 -9.79
CA MET A 567 26.91 -10.68 -10.03
C MET A 567 27.17 -11.29 -11.40
N SER A 568 26.26 -12.15 -11.89
CA SER A 568 26.35 -12.65 -13.27
C SER A 568 26.23 -11.51 -14.29
N ALA A 569 25.30 -10.58 -14.08
CA ALA A 569 25.12 -9.43 -14.95
C ALA A 569 26.34 -8.51 -14.98
N VAL A 570 26.89 -8.17 -13.80
CA VAL A 570 28.10 -7.34 -13.67
C VAL A 570 29.31 -8.00 -14.34
N ARG A 571 29.54 -9.30 -14.10
CA ARG A 571 30.71 -10.02 -14.65
C ARG A 571 30.64 -10.21 -16.16
N ASN A 572 29.44 -10.44 -16.69
CA ASN A 572 29.23 -10.76 -18.09
C ASN A 572 28.83 -9.55 -18.94
N HIS A 573 28.72 -8.36 -18.35
CA HIS A 573 28.23 -7.14 -19.02
C HIS A 573 26.87 -7.36 -19.70
N THR A 574 25.98 -8.11 -19.05
CA THR A 574 24.63 -8.36 -19.57
C THR A 574 23.61 -7.49 -18.84
N PRO A 575 22.53 -7.05 -19.51
CA PRO A 575 21.51 -6.25 -18.85
C PRO A 575 20.87 -6.97 -17.66
N TYR A 576 20.78 -6.29 -16.51
CA TYR A 576 19.97 -6.67 -15.36
C TYR A 576 18.74 -5.77 -15.33
N GLU A 577 17.56 -6.38 -15.40
CA GLU A 577 16.27 -5.67 -15.46
C GLU A 577 16.21 -4.50 -16.47
N GLY A 578 16.84 -4.68 -17.63
CA GLY A 578 16.81 -3.73 -18.73
C GLY A 578 17.94 -2.70 -18.76
N GLN A 579 18.86 -2.70 -17.79
CA GLN A 579 20.02 -1.82 -17.77
C GLN A 579 21.34 -2.60 -17.66
N GLU A 580 22.41 -2.12 -18.30
CA GLU A 580 23.75 -2.58 -17.95
C GLU A 580 24.10 -2.16 -16.52
N LEU A 581 24.48 -3.14 -15.69
CA LEU A 581 24.89 -2.93 -14.31
C LEU A 581 26.40 -3.07 -14.21
N THR A 582 27.04 -2.16 -13.47
CA THR A 582 28.49 -2.19 -13.23
C THR A 582 28.76 -2.42 -11.75
N GLY A 583 29.95 -2.91 -11.40
CA GLY A 583 30.38 -3.06 -10.02
C GLY A 583 30.46 -1.74 -9.23
N SER A 584 30.46 -0.60 -9.94
CA SER A 584 30.39 0.75 -9.37
C SER A 584 28.97 1.28 -9.13
N CYS A 585 27.92 0.55 -9.49
CA CYS A 585 26.56 0.91 -9.07
C CYS A 585 26.40 0.64 -7.56
N PRO A 586 25.51 1.37 -6.85
CA PRO A 586 25.20 1.10 -5.45
C PRO A 586 24.71 -0.34 -5.28
N VAL A 587 25.03 -0.93 -4.14
CA VAL A 587 24.38 -2.17 -3.72
C VAL A 587 22.93 -1.86 -3.35
N PHE A 588 22.02 -2.70 -3.80
CA PHE A 588 20.58 -2.63 -3.55
C PHE A 588 20.06 -4.01 -3.17
N ASN A 589 18.75 -4.14 -2.90
CA ASN A 589 18.15 -5.40 -2.44
C ASN A 589 18.77 -5.88 -1.11
N VAL A 590 19.17 -4.93 -0.26
CA VAL A 590 19.79 -5.17 1.04
C VAL A 590 18.80 -4.85 2.17
N SER A 591 18.80 -5.71 3.18
CA SER A 591 18.07 -5.52 4.42
C SER A 591 18.85 -4.57 5.33
N TRP A 592 18.23 -4.11 6.42
CA TRP A 592 18.97 -3.29 7.38
C TRP A 592 20.14 -4.06 8.02
N TRP A 593 19.97 -5.36 8.26
CA TRP A 593 21.01 -6.20 8.85
C TRP A 593 22.17 -6.46 7.88
N ASP A 594 21.90 -6.47 6.57
CA ASP A 594 22.93 -6.58 5.53
C ASP A 594 23.81 -5.33 5.53
N ALA A 595 23.17 -4.15 5.54
CA ALA A 595 23.82 -2.86 5.64
C ALA A 595 24.64 -2.73 6.94
N TRP A 596 24.06 -3.13 8.07
CA TRP A 596 24.74 -3.12 9.37
C TRP A 596 25.96 -4.03 9.38
N ALA A 597 25.85 -5.25 8.84
CA ALA A 597 26.93 -6.22 8.84
C ALA A 597 28.11 -5.78 7.98
N TYR A 598 27.83 -5.22 6.79
CA TYR A 598 28.86 -4.60 5.97
C TYR A 598 29.54 -3.43 6.70
N ALA A 599 28.76 -2.54 7.31
CA ALA A 599 29.31 -1.38 8.01
C ALA A 599 30.25 -1.83 9.15
N ALA A 600 29.82 -2.81 9.95
CA ALA A 600 30.63 -3.40 11.00
C ALA A 600 31.89 -4.09 10.45
N TRP A 601 31.76 -4.89 9.39
CA TRP A 601 32.91 -5.53 8.72
C TRP A 601 33.92 -4.51 8.23
N SER A 602 33.47 -3.40 7.64
CA SER A 602 34.35 -2.33 7.13
C SER A 602 34.96 -1.46 8.24
N GLY A 603 34.63 -1.71 9.52
CA GLY A 603 35.11 -0.93 10.66
C GLY A 603 34.39 0.42 10.82
N LYS A 604 33.20 0.53 10.23
CA LYS A 604 32.32 1.71 10.20
C LYS A 604 31.00 1.38 10.92
N ARG A 605 29.99 2.26 10.79
CA ARG A 605 28.60 2.09 11.23
C ARG A 605 27.65 2.69 10.19
N LEU A 606 26.33 2.51 10.34
CA LEU A 606 25.38 3.30 9.56
C LEU A 606 25.29 4.73 10.13
N PRO A 607 25.01 5.75 9.30
CA PRO A 607 24.76 7.12 9.79
C PRO A 607 23.47 7.15 10.62
N THR A 608 23.36 8.07 11.58
CA THR A 608 22.03 8.48 12.05
C THR A 608 21.34 9.32 10.97
N GLU A 609 20.03 9.49 11.05
CA GLU A 609 19.33 10.34 10.09
C GLU A 609 19.74 11.82 10.17
N GLU A 610 20.14 12.30 11.34
CA GLU A 610 20.58 13.67 11.55
C GLU A 610 21.97 13.87 10.92
N GLU A 611 22.86 12.90 11.08
CA GLU A 611 24.15 12.87 10.39
C GLU A 611 23.95 12.85 8.86
N TRP A 612 23.02 12.02 8.38
CA TRP A 612 22.68 11.92 6.97
C TRP A 612 22.16 13.25 6.42
N GLU A 613 21.20 13.88 7.11
CA GLU A 613 20.62 15.14 6.68
C GLU A 613 21.62 16.29 6.73
N LEU A 614 22.47 16.35 7.76
CA LEU A 614 23.53 17.35 7.84
C LEU A 614 24.54 17.16 6.68
N ALA A 615 24.94 15.92 6.41
CA ALA A 615 25.84 15.59 5.31
C ALA A 615 25.27 15.99 3.94
N MET A 616 23.95 15.86 3.76
CA MET A 616 23.22 16.27 2.55
C MET A 616 23.07 17.79 2.43
N SER A 617 22.53 18.44 3.47
CA SER A 617 22.04 19.82 3.41
C SER A 617 23.06 20.88 3.83
N GLY A 618 24.15 20.49 4.50
CA GLY A 618 24.97 21.45 5.24
C GLY A 618 24.22 22.21 6.33
N GLY A 619 23.04 21.71 6.74
CA GLY A 619 22.11 22.33 7.68
C GLY A 619 21.34 23.52 7.13
N LYS A 620 21.38 23.77 5.82
CA LYS A 620 20.77 24.96 5.18
C LYS A 620 20.13 24.72 3.82
N GLN A 621 20.62 23.76 3.05
CA GLN A 621 20.21 23.53 1.67
C GLN A 621 19.10 22.49 1.55
N LYS A 622 18.21 22.65 0.58
CA LYS A 622 17.15 21.67 0.27
C LYS A 622 17.67 20.46 -0.52
N PHE A 623 18.67 20.68 -1.34
CA PHE A 623 19.30 19.70 -2.22
C PHE A 623 20.83 19.78 -2.03
N PRO A 624 21.58 18.73 -2.39
CA PRO A 624 23.04 18.74 -2.31
C PRO A 624 23.70 19.93 -3.03
N TRP A 625 23.15 20.35 -4.16
CA TRP A 625 23.64 21.49 -4.97
C TRP A 625 23.05 22.85 -4.58
N GLY A 626 22.06 22.92 -3.69
CA GLY A 626 21.45 24.19 -3.31
C GLY A 626 19.95 24.09 -3.02
N ASN A 627 19.20 25.12 -3.44
CA ASN A 627 17.79 25.28 -3.06
C ASN A 627 16.81 25.24 -4.23
N THR A 628 17.31 25.04 -5.44
CA THR A 628 16.52 24.92 -6.66
C THR A 628 16.57 23.48 -7.15
N LEU A 629 15.41 22.88 -7.35
CA LEU A 629 15.30 21.53 -7.88
C LEU A 629 15.60 21.53 -9.38
N GLU A 630 16.58 20.73 -9.79
CA GLU A 630 16.96 20.53 -11.18
C GLU A 630 16.90 19.01 -11.48
N PRO A 631 15.90 18.52 -12.23
CA PRO A 631 15.68 17.08 -12.45
C PRO A 631 16.83 16.32 -13.11
N THR A 632 17.74 17.01 -13.81
CA THR A 632 18.89 16.39 -14.48
C THR A 632 20.13 16.28 -13.61
N ASP A 633 20.11 16.86 -12.42
CA ASP A 633 21.29 16.96 -11.55
C ASP A 633 21.49 15.74 -10.66
N PHE A 634 20.56 14.78 -10.68
CA PHE A 634 20.58 13.54 -9.90
C PHE A 634 19.80 12.42 -10.61
N ASN A 635 20.00 11.17 -10.17
CA ASN A 635 19.27 10.00 -10.66
C ASN A 635 17.88 9.92 -10.00
N SER A 636 16.84 10.35 -10.71
CA SER A 636 15.50 10.57 -10.15
C SER A 636 14.46 9.63 -10.75
N GLY A 637 13.23 9.64 -10.21
CA GLY A 637 12.12 8.88 -10.76
C GLY A 637 11.34 9.56 -11.89
N ASP A 638 11.81 10.68 -12.43
CA ASP A 638 11.06 11.46 -13.44
C ASP A 638 10.92 10.76 -14.79
N ASP A 639 11.87 9.88 -15.13
CA ASP A 639 11.82 9.01 -16.31
C ASP A 639 11.78 7.52 -15.93
N TYR A 640 11.51 7.19 -14.68
CA TYR A 640 11.34 5.80 -14.28
C TYR A 640 10.10 5.19 -14.94
N ASP A 641 10.31 4.16 -15.74
CA ASP A 641 9.27 3.35 -16.36
C ASP A 641 9.58 1.86 -16.16
N VAL A 642 8.53 1.05 -16.07
CA VAL A 642 8.64 -0.41 -16.03
C VAL A 642 9.13 -0.98 -17.36
N ASP A 643 8.98 -0.23 -18.46
CA ASP A 643 9.59 -0.50 -19.76
C ASP A 643 10.96 0.20 -19.86
N PRO A 644 12.08 -0.56 -19.82
CA PRO A 644 13.43 -0.01 -19.92
C PRO A 644 13.67 0.80 -21.20
N ALA A 645 12.90 0.58 -22.27
CA ALA A 645 13.02 1.33 -23.51
C ALA A 645 12.49 2.77 -23.40
N LYS A 646 11.77 3.09 -22.31
CA LYS A 646 11.18 4.41 -22.07
C LYS A 646 11.81 5.15 -20.89
N ALA A 647 12.68 4.48 -20.14
CA ALA A 647 13.40 5.06 -19.03
C ALA A 647 14.80 5.55 -19.41
N GLY A 648 15.42 6.39 -18.57
CA GLY A 648 16.74 6.98 -18.80
C GLY A 648 16.77 8.09 -19.86
N GLN A 649 15.64 8.73 -20.15
CA GLN A 649 15.55 9.87 -21.08
C GLN A 649 15.94 11.21 -20.45
N VAL A 650 15.81 11.35 -19.14
CA VAL A 650 16.09 12.56 -18.37
C VAL A 650 17.52 12.52 -17.86
N ASP A 651 17.92 11.43 -17.22
CA ASP A 651 19.21 11.35 -16.51
C ASP A 651 20.22 10.35 -17.10
N GLY A 652 19.78 9.58 -18.11
CA GLY A 652 20.60 8.62 -18.83
C GLY A 652 20.66 7.22 -18.22
N PHE A 653 19.91 6.96 -17.14
CA PHE A 653 19.87 5.66 -16.46
C PHE A 653 18.45 5.14 -16.30
N VAL A 654 18.25 3.84 -16.54
CA VAL A 654 16.93 3.21 -16.39
C VAL A 654 16.59 3.02 -14.91
N LYS A 655 17.59 2.73 -14.07
CA LYS A 655 17.50 2.45 -12.63
C LYS A 655 18.73 2.92 -11.87
N TRP A 656 19.87 2.22 -11.97
CA TRP A 656 21.01 2.46 -11.08
C TRP A 656 22.16 3.12 -11.82
N ALA A 657 22.50 4.33 -11.44
CA ALA A 657 23.67 5.00 -11.96
C ALA A 657 24.93 4.55 -11.19
N PRO A 658 26.08 4.34 -11.88
CA PRO A 658 27.36 4.22 -11.20
C PRO A 658 27.62 5.43 -10.31
N VAL A 659 28.22 5.21 -9.13
CA VAL A 659 28.49 6.30 -8.19
C VAL A 659 29.38 7.40 -8.81
N GLY A 660 29.04 8.65 -8.52
CA GLY A 660 29.62 9.86 -9.05
C GLY A 660 29.37 10.05 -10.55
N SER A 661 28.23 9.58 -11.06
CA SER A 661 27.76 9.91 -12.42
C SER A 661 27.22 11.34 -12.48
N PHE A 662 26.60 11.82 -11.39
CA PHE A 662 26.03 13.15 -11.27
C PHE A 662 27.00 14.07 -10.56
N LYS A 663 27.59 15.03 -11.27
CA LYS A 663 28.62 15.93 -10.70
C LYS A 663 28.02 17.00 -9.80
N GLU A 664 26.76 17.35 -10.07
CA GLU A 664 26.03 18.37 -9.33
C GLU A 664 25.38 17.80 -8.06
N ASP A 665 25.04 16.50 -8.02
CA ASP A 665 24.69 15.79 -6.77
C ASP A 665 25.90 15.67 -5.83
N LYS A 666 26.28 16.81 -5.25
CA LYS A 666 27.43 17.01 -4.38
C LYS A 666 27.07 18.03 -3.31
N SER A 667 27.00 17.57 -2.07
CA SER A 667 26.68 18.37 -0.91
C SER A 667 27.73 19.46 -0.63
N PRO A 668 27.44 20.43 0.25
CA PRO A 668 28.39 21.46 0.67
C PRO A 668 29.71 20.91 1.25
N TYR A 669 29.68 19.68 1.77
CA TYR A 669 30.86 19.00 2.31
C TYR A 669 31.59 18.15 1.27
N GLY A 670 31.00 17.97 0.08
CA GLY A 670 31.56 17.13 -0.99
C GLY A 670 31.10 15.66 -0.94
N VAL A 671 30.07 15.35 -0.16
CA VAL A 671 29.39 14.05 -0.19
C VAL A 671 28.52 13.98 -1.44
N MET A 672 28.60 12.89 -2.19
CA MET A 672 27.98 12.76 -3.50
C MET A 672 26.80 11.79 -3.47
N ASP A 673 25.96 11.89 -4.50
CA ASP A 673 24.85 10.97 -4.78
C ASP A 673 23.87 10.87 -3.59
N MET A 674 23.58 11.99 -2.94
CA MET A 674 22.70 12.03 -1.75
C MET A 674 21.23 12.23 -2.14
N ALA A 675 20.96 12.72 -3.36
CA ALA A 675 19.61 13.12 -3.77
C ALA A 675 18.81 11.99 -4.43
N GLY A 676 19.45 10.97 -4.98
CA GLY A 676 18.79 9.96 -5.81
C GLY A 676 19.48 8.60 -5.78
N ASN A 677 19.34 7.85 -6.88
CA ASN A 677 19.91 6.52 -7.04
C ASN A 677 19.24 5.49 -6.12
N VAL A 678 19.65 5.37 -4.86
CA VAL A 678 19.00 4.49 -3.88
C VAL A 678 18.66 5.29 -2.61
N GLN A 679 17.53 4.96 -1.99
CA GLN A 679 17.28 5.39 -0.63
C GLN A 679 18.23 4.64 0.31
N GLU A 680 18.54 5.23 1.46
CA GLU A 680 19.63 4.75 2.30
C GLU A 680 19.20 4.40 3.71
N TRP A 681 19.53 3.17 4.14
CA TRP A 681 19.36 2.74 5.52
C TRP A 681 20.19 3.59 6.49
N THR A 682 19.58 4.01 7.59
CA THR A 682 20.25 4.65 8.74
C THR A 682 20.18 3.75 9.98
N GLN A 683 20.93 4.08 11.04
CA GLN A 683 20.79 3.41 12.34
C GLN A 683 19.71 4.03 13.24
N THR A 684 19.01 5.09 12.81
CA THR A 684 18.00 5.74 13.64
C THR A 684 16.75 4.88 13.71
N ALA A 685 16.45 4.35 14.89
CA ALA A 685 15.25 3.58 15.13
C ALA A 685 14.03 4.50 15.35
N ALA A 686 12.86 4.12 14.82
CA ALA A 686 11.61 4.84 14.99
C ALA A 686 10.42 3.86 15.01
N PRO A 687 9.26 4.25 15.59
CA PRO A 687 8.03 3.48 15.44
C PRO A 687 7.60 3.40 13.98
N HIS A 688 7.14 2.22 13.54
CA HIS A 688 6.56 2.02 12.22
C HIS A 688 5.35 2.93 12.05
N GLU A 689 5.23 3.57 10.89
CA GLU A 689 4.26 4.64 10.66
C GLU A 689 2.80 4.20 10.86
N HIS A 690 2.46 3.00 10.41
CA HIS A 690 1.12 2.43 10.53
C HIS A 690 0.98 1.41 11.67
N LEU A 691 2.08 1.04 12.32
CA LEU A 691 2.13 0.00 13.36
C LEU A 691 3.04 0.46 14.50
N PRO A 692 2.62 1.44 15.34
CA PRO A 692 3.54 2.08 16.29
C PRO A 692 4.19 1.15 17.34
N SER A 693 3.65 -0.06 17.52
CA SER A 693 4.24 -1.12 18.34
C SER A 693 5.45 -1.81 17.70
N GLU A 694 5.65 -1.66 16.39
CA GLU A 694 6.81 -2.19 15.67
C GLU A 694 7.91 -1.14 15.55
N GLN A 695 9.15 -1.55 15.81
CA GLN A 695 10.31 -0.69 15.64
C GLN A 695 10.95 -0.94 14.26
N VAL A 696 11.17 0.13 13.51
CA VAL A 696 11.85 0.13 12.22
C VAL A 696 13.06 1.05 12.27
N TYR A 697 13.91 0.98 11.24
CA TYR A 697 14.99 1.93 11.04
C TYR A 697 14.63 2.88 9.91
N VAL A 698 14.98 4.15 10.10
CA VAL A 698 14.65 5.19 9.15
C VAL A 698 15.46 5.01 7.88
N ILE A 699 14.79 5.07 6.74
CA ILE A 699 15.41 5.21 5.43
C ILE A 699 15.34 6.68 5.01
N ARG A 700 16.45 7.21 4.49
CA ARG A 700 16.59 8.61 4.03
C ARG A 700 16.87 8.67 2.53
N GLY A 701 16.79 9.88 1.97
CA GLY A 701 17.07 10.13 0.56
C GLY A 701 15.93 9.79 -0.39
N ALA A 702 16.15 10.06 -1.67
CA ALA A 702 15.29 9.63 -2.77
C ALA A 702 15.96 8.48 -3.52
N SER A 703 15.29 7.91 -4.52
CA SER A 703 15.85 6.89 -5.39
C SER A 703 15.49 7.16 -6.85
N TYR A 704 15.97 6.30 -7.74
CA TYR A 704 15.50 6.26 -9.13
C TYR A 704 13.99 5.98 -9.27
N GLN A 705 13.26 5.65 -8.19
CA GLN A 705 11.79 5.53 -8.22
C GLN A 705 11.06 6.73 -7.64
N THR A 706 11.77 7.73 -7.15
CA THR A 706 11.19 8.90 -6.49
C THR A 706 11.13 10.06 -7.48
N PRO A 707 9.95 10.43 -8.01
CA PRO A 707 9.83 11.55 -8.93
C PRO A 707 10.26 12.85 -8.25
N ALA A 708 10.86 13.77 -9.00
CA ALA A 708 11.31 15.07 -8.51
C ALA A 708 10.15 15.88 -7.89
N SER A 709 8.91 15.62 -8.34
CA SER A 709 7.70 16.22 -7.77
C SER A 709 7.45 15.87 -6.29
N GLU A 710 7.91 14.71 -5.81
CA GLU A 710 7.79 14.28 -4.41
C GLU A 710 8.84 14.95 -3.51
N VAL A 711 9.96 15.39 -4.09
CA VAL A 711 11.08 16.04 -3.38
C VAL A 711 11.21 17.53 -3.67
N LYS A 712 10.17 18.16 -4.23
CA LYS A 712 10.16 19.61 -4.56
C LYS A 712 10.54 20.54 -3.40
N ASP A 713 10.32 20.09 -2.16
CA ASP A 713 10.60 20.85 -0.95
C ASP A 713 11.96 20.52 -0.30
N GLY A 714 12.69 19.56 -0.87
CA GLY A 714 14.04 19.13 -0.49
C GLY A 714 14.17 17.61 -0.28
N ILE A 715 15.40 17.12 -0.18
CA ILE A 715 15.73 15.69 0.05
C ILE A 715 15.60 15.37 1.55
N PHE A 716 14.38 15.51 2.07
CA PHE A 716 14.05 15.33 3.48
C PHE A 716 13.13 14.12 3.71
N LEU A 717 12.97 13.25 2.72
CA LEU A 717 12.10 12.07 2.81
C LEU A 717 12.55 11.12 3.92
N ARG A 718 11.57 10.68 4.73
CA ARG A 718 11.79 9.83 5.89
C ARG A 718 10.85 8.64 5.82
N VAL A 719 11.34 7.48 5.40
CA VAL A 719 10.52 6.28 5.24
C VAL A 719 10.60 5.43 6.52
N ARG A 720 9.41 5.10 7.08
CA ARG A 720 9.23 4.31 8.31
C ARG A 720 8.19 3.18 8.16
N THR A 721 7.94 2.76 6.93
CA THR A 721 6.98 1.70 6.59
C THR A 721 7.66 0.40 6.19
N VAL A 722 8.99 0.37 6.20
CA VAL A 722 9.80 -0.76 5.74
C VAL A 722 10.40 -1.46 6.95
N THR A 723 10.10 -2.75 7.11
CA THR A 723 10.65 -3.56 8.20
C THR A 723 12.13 -3.86 7.96
N PRO A 724 12.96 -4.09 9.01
CA PRO A 724 14.40 -4.32 8.87
C PRO A 724 14.76 -5.54 8.01
N ARG A 725 13.83 -6.50 7.84
CA ARG A 725 13.98 -7.71 7.02
C ARG A 725 13.83 -7.45 5.52
N ARG A 726 13.12 -6.38 5.13
CA ARG A 726 12.73 -6.17 3.74
C ARG A 726 13.95 -5.78 2.91
N GLN A 727 14.09 -6.43 1.76
CA GLN A 727 15.06 -6.10 0.72
C GLN A 727 14.30 -5.48 -0.46
N LEU A 728 14.68 -4.26 -0.86
CA LEU A 728 13.99 -3.50 -1.91
C LEU A 728 14.98 -3.06 -2.99
N PRO A 729 14.58 -3.02 -4.28
CA PRO A 729 15.49 -2.76 -5.40
C PRO A 729 15.98 -1.30 -5.47
N PHE A 730 15.32 -0.40 -4.74
CA PHE A 730 15.64 1.02 -4.65
C PHE A 730 16.20 1.42 -3.28
N VAL A 731 16.53 0.45 -2.41
CA VAL A 731 17.12 0.70 -1.09
C VAL A 731 18.51 0.09 -1.02
N GLY A 732 19.48 0.95 -0.71
CA GLY A 732 20.88 0.65 -0.43
C GLY A 732 21.30 1.29 0.88
N PHE A 733 22.58 1.68 0.99
CA PHE A 733 23.11 2.35 2.17
C PHE A 733 24.49 2.97 1.90
N ARG A 734 24.89 3.88 2.80
CA ARG A 734 26.26 4.35 2.96
C ARG A 734 26.68 4.23 4.42
N CYS A 735 27.99 4.25 4.69
CA CYS A 735 28.49 4.15 6.07
C CYS A 735 28.94 5.51 6.62
N ALA A 736 29.00 5.59 7.96
CA ALA A 736 29.58 6.66 8.73
C ALA A 736 30.56 6.10 9.78
N SER A 737 31.38 6.96 10.38
CA SER A 737 32.35 6.59 11.41
C SER A 737 32.71 7.81 12.26
N ASP A 738 32.96 7.59 13.55
CA ASP A 738 33.39 8.65 14.47
C ASP A 738 34.89 9.01 14.28
N LYS A 739 35.62 8.19 13.53
CA LYS A 739 37.05 8.35 13.24
C LYS A 739 37.34 8.08 11.76
N PRO A 740 38.43 8.62 11.19
CA PRO A 740 38.79 8.29 9.82
C PRO A 740 39.10 6.79 9.69
N VAL A 741 38.52 6.15 8.68
CA VAL A 741 38.73 4.74 8.34
C VAL A 741 39.25 4.68 6.90
N ALA A 742 40.35 3.97 6.69
CA ALA A 742 40.87 3.71 5.34
C ALA A 742 40.03 2.63 4.64
N ASP A 743 39.95 2.69 3.31
CA ASP A 743 39.24 1.67 2.53
C ASP A 743 39.89 0.28 2.71
N LYS A 744 39.07 -0.77 2.77
CA LYS A 744 39.50 -2.16 3.02
C LYS A 744 39.83 -2.95 1.75
#